data_AF-A0A0B3XLJ9-F1
#
_entry.id   AF-A0A0B3XLJ9-F1
#
_cell.length_a   1.000
_cell.length_b   1.000
_cell.length_c   1.000
_cell.angle_alpha   90.00
_cell.angle_beta   90.00
_cell.angle_gamma   90.00
#
_symmetry.space_group_name_H-M   'P 1'
#
loop_
_entity.id
_entity.type
_entity.pdbx_description
1 polymer ?
#
loop_
_entity_poly.entity_id
_entity_poly.type
_entity_poly.pdbx_seq_one_letter_code
_entity_poly.pdbx_strand_id
1 'polypeptide(L)'
;MEQNSLLENESTETNSGPVECLGLTFENDEARRVHFTKLLAEKLKDPEFRKIEGFPIGTDEAILELSDPPFYTACPNPWLNEFISLWESQKEISDEDYHREPFAADVSEGKNDPIYNAHSYHTKVPYKAIMRYILHYTNPGDVVLDCFCGSGMTGVAAQKCNSKSIIKDMGYTVINDDIYENGNIVSKAGLRYSVLSDISPAAAHISNSYNSSISLKDKIEANQIITFLKKKYGFLYTTRHVNGDSAEINYTVWSDVFECEHCHKDVNFWDSAVCKDTYGVRDKFQCSSCGADLKKSNLKRKKTSYFDHVVGEVVERTELCPSLIHYKYKGKAYTKAPDRIDIENIRKADDLLIGLDFPKVLIPEGINTQQPKTSHGIERVDEFYFKRALFFLAQFKQMTKNRALLRFLSSSSMVLSKLYRFRSQGGKLGAGGGPMNGTLYIPSLIKEIPVLKVLSEHVKRSVHDIDLKGYSRLQGVSSATCLSSIADSSIDYAFIDPPFGANINYSELNCIWEGWLKVETNNKQEAIENKHQKKSIDDYRLLMKASFCELFRVLKPGKWLTVEFSNTKATVWNSIQSAITEAGFIVANISALDKRQGSFKAVTTSTAVKQDLVISAYKPIKSLESNVNSNSVNVEGVWDFISAHLEFLSVVKMSDNEIIPIPERDPRILYDQVVSYFVRHNHPVPISSAQFQIGLKNKFAERDGMFFLQHQVSEYDKARARSSSIKQLSIFVDDEASAIEWLRFELSNKPKTYSDIHPLFINELSGWKKNELQLELSTLLEQNFIKYDGKEEVPNQIHTYLSTNFKDMRGLAKDDPALVAKAKDRWYVPDPNKAGDLEKVRLRALLREFEVYKAEKKKIKQPRAEALRAGFNHCWENQDLQTILDISAKIPAAVLQEDEKLLMFYDNAVTLTSNTDDDWD
;
A
#
# COMPACT_ATOMS: atom_id res chain seq x y z
N MET A 1 53.55 14.12 -26.38
CA MET A 1 54.58 13.49 -25.53
C MET A 1 53.88 12.51 -24.63
N GLU A 2 54.27 11.25 -24.75
CA GLU A 2 53.52 10.05 -24.35
C GLU A 2 53.08 10.05 -22.88
N GLN A 3 51.78 9.84 -22.69
CA GLN A 3 51.15 9.51 -21.41
C GLN A 3 51.30 8.00 -21.20
N ASN A 4 52.19 7.58 -20.29
CA ASN A 4 52.24 6.19 -19.87
C ASN A 4 51.05 5.85 -18.97
N SER A 5 50.29 4.86 -19.44
CA SER A 5 49.28 4.09 -18.72
C SER A 5 49.85 3.54 -17.41
N LEU A 6 49.21 3.89 -16.29
CA LEU A 6 49.51 3.40 -14.94
C LEU A 6 48.34 2.54 -14.42
N LEU A 7 47.64 1.87 -15.33
CA LEU A 7 46.47 1.00 -15.05
C LEU A 7 46.61 -0.41 -15.62
N GLU A 8 47.81 -0.83 -16.02
CA GLU A 8 48.08 -2.22 -16.39
C GLU A 8 48.82 -2.93 -15.26
N ASN A 9 48.16 -3.98 -14.75
CA ASN A 9 48.62 -5.04 -13.84
C ASN A 9 48.05 -4.97 -12.42
N GLU A 10 46.87 -5.57 -12.25
CA GLU A 10 46.65 -6.77 -11.44
C GLU A 10 45.19 -7.19 -11.59
N SER A 11 44.91 -7.92 -12.66
CA SER A 11 43.70 -8.74 -12.80
C SER A 11 43.77 -9.87 -11.78
N THR A 12 43.37 -9.58 -10.54
CA THR A 12 43.12 -10.62 -9.55
C THR A 12 41.70 -11.13 -9.72
N GLU A 13 41.64 -12.37 -10.19
CA GLU A 13 40.47 -13.19 -10.49
C GLU A 13 39.42 -13.14 -9.37
N THR A 14 38.14 -12.98 -9.76
CA THR A 14 37.01 -13.32 -8.90
C THR A 14 36.07 -14.20 -9.73
N ASN A 15 35.84 -15.43 -9.27
CA ASN A 15 34.83 -16.39 -9.75
C ASN A 15 34.49 -16.30 -11.25
N SER A 16 35.49 -16.47 -12.12
CA SER A 16 35.32 -16.58 -13.58
C SER A 16 34.98 -18.02 -14.00
N GLY A 17 34.05 -18.64 -13.27
CA GLY A 17 33.53 -19.95 -13.63
C GLY A 17 32.45 -19.81 -14.71
N PRO A 18 32.23 -20.86 -15.52
CA PRO A 18 31.13 -20.86 -16.47
C PRO A 18 29.79 -20.68 -15.75
N VAL A 19 28.89 -19.90 -16.34
CA VAL A 19 27.54 -19.66 -15.83
C VAL A 19 26.52 -20.23 -16.80
N GLU A 20 25.47 -20.86 -16.27
CA GLU A 20 24.36 -21.35 -17.07
C GLU A 20 23.16 -20.41 -16.93
N CYS A 21 22.50 -20.05 -18.02
CA CYS A 21 21.31 -19.19 -18.00
C CYS A 21 20.37 -19.61 -19.14
N LEU A 22 19.13 -19.99 -18.79
CA LEU A 22 18.12 -20.48 -19.74
C LEU A 22 18.65 -21.59 -20.69
N GLY A 23 19.41 -22.54 -20.15
CA GLY A 23 19.99 -23.67 -20.90
C GLY A 23 21.21 -23.32 -21.76
N LEU A 24 21.71 -22.08 -21.70
CA LEU A 24 22.93 -21.64 -22.37
C LEU A 24 24.09 -21.55 -21.36
N THR A 25 25.26 -22.09 -21.73
CA THR A 25 26.48 -21.97 -20.94
C THR A 25 27.35 -20.83 -21.48
N PHE A 26 27.79 -19.96 -20.59
CA PHE A 26 28.69 -18.84 -20.88
C PHE A 26 29.98 -19.00 -20.10
N GLU A 27 31.08 -18.43 -20.62
CA GLU A 27 32.40 -18.49 -19.97
C GLU A 27 32.41 -17.82 -18.59
N ASN A 28 31.61 -16.76 -18.41
CA ASN A 28 31.45 -16.00 -17.18
C ASN A 28 30.19 -15.13 -17.25
N ASP A 29 29.85 -14.47 -16.15
CA ASP A 29 28.65 -13.63 -16.05
C ASP A 29 28.66 -12.40 -16.98
N GLU A 30 29.84 -11.84 -17.30
CA GLU A 30 29.94 -10.72 -18.21
C GLU A 30 29.61 -11.15 -19.65
N ALA A 31 30.06 -12.32 -20.09
CA ALA A 31 29.71 -12.89 -21.40
C ALA A 31 28.20 -13.14 -21.52
N ARG A 32 27.57 -13.69 -20.47
CA ARG A 32 26.11 -13.83 -20.37
C ARG A 32 25.43 -12.47 -20.52
N ARG A 33 25.88 -11.48 -19.76
CA ARG A 33 25.30 -10.13 -19.77
C ARG A 33 25.41 -9.46 -21.13
N VAL A 34 26.56 -9.53 -21.80
CA VAL A 34 26.74 -8.99 -23.16
C VAL A 34 25.74 -9.62 -24.13
N HIS A 35 25.56 -10.94 -24.07
CA HIS A 35 24.59 -11.66 -24.89
C HIS A 35 23.15 -11.16 -24.68
N PHE A 36 22.66 -11.15 -23.44
CA PHE A 36 21.28 -10.72 -23.16
C PHE A 36 21.06 -9.22 -23.34
N THR A 37 22.11 -8.38 -23.18
CA THR A 37 22.03 -6.95 -23.49
C THR A 37 21.84 -6.73 -24.98
N LYS A 38 22.49 -7.52 -25.83
CA LYS A 38 22.28 -7.47 -27.29
C LYS A 38 20.85 -7.89 -27.65
N LEU A 39 20.34 -8.96 -27.06
CA LEU A 39 18.95 -9.38 -27.27
C LEU A 39 17.93 -8.32 -26.80
N LEU A 40 18.18 -7.67 -25.66
CA LEU A 40 17.34 -6.56 -25.21
C LEU A 40 17.36 -5.40 -26.21
N ALA A 41 18.54 -5.04 -26.71
CA ALA A 41 18.68 -3.97 -27.71
C ALA A 41 17.96 -4.28 -29.02
N GLU A 42 17.88 -5.56 -29.42
CA GLU A 42 17.08 -6.01 -30.54
C GLU A 42 15.58 -5.90 -30.25
N LYS A 43 15.13 -6.29 -29.04
CA LYS A 43 13.74 -6.15 -28.61
C LYS A 43 13.27 -4.70 -28.51
N LEU A 44 14.13 -3.77 -28.08
CA LEU A 44 13.79 -2.34 -28.00
C LEU A 44 13.50 -1.69 -29.36
N LYS A 45 13.93 -2.32 -30.46
CA LYS A 45 13.61 -1.88 -31.83
C LYS A 45 12.21 -2.32 -32.29
N ASP A 46 11.60 -3.26 -31.60
CA ASP A 46 10.25 -3.75 -31.90
C ASP A 46 9.20 -2.72 -31.43
N PRO A 47 8.41 -2.12 -32.34
CA PRO A 47 7.38 -1.15 -31.99
C PRO A 47 6.30 -1.75 -31.08
N GLU A 48 5.96 -3.03 -31.22
CA GLU A 48 4.92 -3.68 -30.40
C GLU A 48 5.41 -3.85 -28.96
N PHE A 49 6.69 -4.15 -28.78
CA PHE A 49 7.30 -4.19 -27.45
C PHE A 49 7.25 -2.83 -26.74
N ARG A 50 7.42 -1.73 -27.48
CA ARG A 50 7.29 -0.37 -26.95
C ARG A 50 5.86 0.09 -26.69
N LYS A 51 4.88 -0.54 -27.32
CA LYS A 51 3.45 -0.28 -27.11
C LYS A 51 2.90 -0.93 -25.84
N ILE A 52 3.67 -1.82 -25.20
CA ILE A 52 3.29 -2.40 -23.90
C ILE A 52 2.91 -1.26 -22.95
N GLU A 53 1.76 -1.42 -22.32
CA GLU A 53 1.21 -0.41 -21.44
C GLU A 53 2.15 -0.11 -20.26
N GLY A 54 2.36 1.17 -19.96
CA GLY A 54 3.29 1.61 -18.92
C GLY A 54 4.77 1.50 -19.30
N PHE A 55 5.12 1.25 -20.58
CA PHE A 55 6.50 1.29 -21.05
C PHE A 55 7.15 2.65 -20.65
N PRO A 56 8.36 2.63 -20.05
CA PRO A 56 8.96 3.83 -19.49
C PRO A 56 9.44 4.81 -20.56
N ILE A 57 9.58 6.08 -20.17
CA ILE A 57 10.05 7.15 -21.05
C ILE A 57 11.56 7.25 -20.93
N GLY A 58 12.28 6.90 -22.00
CA GLY A 58 13.74 6.97 -22.04
C GLY A 58 14.32 6.53 -23.39
N THR A 59 15.57 6.91 -23.65
CA THR A 59 16.35 6.43 -24.81
C THR A 59 16.75 4.96 -24.63
N ASP A 60 16.99 4.24 -25.72
CA ASP A 60 17.46 2.85 -25.65
C ASP A 60 18.77 2.71 -24.90
N GLU A 61 19.68 3.66 -25.09
CA GLU A 61 20.97 3.68 -24.39
C GLU A 61 20.78 3.77 -22.88
N ALA A 62 19.89 4.65 -22.40
CA ALA A 62 19.58 4.79 -20.97
C ALA A 62 18.91 3.53 -20.39
N ILE A 63 17.97 2.93 -21.13
CA ILE A 63 17.31 1.68 -20.73
C ILE A 63 18.34 0.55 -20.62
N LEU A 64 19.22 0.39 -21.62
CA LEU A 64 20.26 -0.64 -21.64
C LEU A 64 21.34 -0.43 -20.58
N GLU A 65 21.74 0.83 -20.33
CA GLU A 65 22.72 1.19 -19.30
C GLU A 65 22.22 0.77 -17.91
N LEU A 66 20.95 1.05 -17.63
CA LEU A 66 20.30 0.74 -16.36
C LEU A 66 19.98 -0.76 -16.21
N SER A 67 19.62 -1.45 -17.28
CA SER A 67 19.18 -2.86 -17.27
C SER A 67 20.32 -3.86 -17.05
N ASP A 68 20.10 -4.90 -16.26
CA ASP A 68 20.94 -6.09 -16.09
C ASP A 68 20.24 -7.36 -16.59
N PRO A 69 20.02 -7.48 -17.91
CA PRO A 69 19.23 -8.58 -18.46
C PRO A 69 19.98 -9.91 -18.33
N PRO A 70 19.25 -11.03 -18.16
CA PRO A 70 17.78 -11.11 -18.16
C PRO A 70 17.13 -10.91 -16.77
N PHE A 71 17.91 -10.67 -15.71
CA PHE A 71 17.39 -10.65 -14.33
C PHE A 71 16.72 -9.33 -13.94
N TYR A 72 17.17 -8.22 -14.51
CA TYR A 72 16.59 -6.90 -14.30
C TYR A 72 16.55 -6.12 -15.61
N THR A 73 15.39 -5.62 -15.99
CA THR A 73 15.26 -4.69 -17.12
C THR A 73 14.60 -3.38 -16.67
N ALA A 74 15.13 -2.24 -17.12
CA ALA A 74 14.54 -0.91 -16.94
C ALA A 74 13.39 -0.63 -17.93
N CYS A 75 12.69 -1.68 -18.31
CA CYS A 75 11.54 -1.78 -19.21
C CYS A 75 10.84 -3.13 -18.94
N PRO A 76 9.72 -3.49 -19.60
CA PRO A 76 9.10 -4.79 -19.42
C PRO A 76 10.11 -5.92 -19.67
N ASN A 77 10.18 -6.91 -18.79
CA ASN A 77 11.18 -7.97 -18.91
C ASN A 77 10.66 -9.05 -19.89
N PRO A 78 11.34 -9.33 -21.02
CA PRO A 78 10.85 -10.26 -22.02
C PRO A 78 11.09 -11.74 -21.66
N TRP A 79 11.91 -12.04 -20.65
CA TRP A 79 12.32 -13.42 -20.31
C TRP A 79 11.55 -14.02 -19.12
N LEU A 80 10.54 -13.31 -18.57
CA LEU A 80 9.85 -13.76 -17.35
C LEU A 80 9.24 -15.15 -17.50
N ASN A 81 8.52 -15.41 -18.59
CA ASN A 81 7.88 -16.71 -18.84
C ASN A 81 8.85 -17.89 -18.92
N GLU A 82 10.02 -17.70 -19.53
CA GLU A 82 11.01 -18.76 -19.71
C GLU A 82 11.60 -19.17 -18.36
N PHE A 83 11.88 -18.20 -17.49
CA PHE A 83 12.34 -18.49 -16.14
C PHE A 83 11.24 -19.06 -15.25
N ILE A 84 10.01 -18.54 -15.31
CA ILE A 84 8.89 -19.11 -14.53
C ILE A 84 8.70 -20.58 -14.92
N SER A 85 8.76 -20.90 -16.21
CA SER A 85 8.68 -22.27 -16.72
C SER A 85 9.86 -23.12 -16.25
N LEU A 86 11.08 -22.57 -16.25
CA LEU A 86 12.26 -23.23 -15.73
C LEU A 86 12.12 -23.55 -14.24
N TRP A 87 11.69 -22.58 -13.43
CA TRP A 87 11.50 -22.77 -11.99
C TRP A 87 10.40 -23.79 -11.70
N GLU A 88 9.30 -23.75 -12.45
CA GLU A 88 8.23 -24.76 -12.33
C GLU A 88 8.76 -26.16 -12.64
N SER A 89 9.61 -26.32 -13.66
CA SER A 89 10.22 -27.62 -14.01
C SER A 89 11.21 -28.14 -12.96
N GLN A 90 11.72 -27.27 -12.10
CA GLN A 90 12.66 -27.60 -11.03
C GLN A 90 11.97 -27.88 -9.69
N LYS A 91 10.65 -27.66 -9.59
CA LYS A 91 9.90 -27.94 -8.37
C LYS A 91 9.85 -29.43 -8.09
N GLU A 92 10.03 -29.78 -6.83
CA GLU A 92 9.73 -31.12 -6.35
C GLU A 92 8.22 -31.34 -6.44
N ILE A 93 7.81 -32.40 -7.15
CA ILE A 93 6.40 -32.80 -7.21
C ILE A 93 6.02 -33.35 -5.83
N SER A 94 5.04 -32.72 -5.19
CA SER A 94 4.43 -33.22 -3.97
C SER A 94 3.10 -33.88 -4.31
N ASP A 95 2.85 -35.06 -3.75
CA ASP A 95 1.56 -35.74 -3.82
C ASP A 95 0.53 -35.13 -2.83
N GLU A 96 0.92 -34.14 -2.02
CA GLU A 96 0.00 -33.44 -1.10
C GLU A 96 -0.81 -32.37 -1.85
N ASP A 97 -2.14 -32.46 -1.76
CA ASP A 97 -3.04 -31.42 -2.26
C ASP A 97 -2.76 -30.10 -1.51
N TYR A 98 -2.42 -29.05 -2.27
CA TYR A 98 -2.17 -27.73 -1.69
C TYR A 98 -3.47 -27.19 -1.06
N HIS A 99 -3.43 -26.97 0.25
CA HIS A 99 -4.49 -26.32 0.99
C HIS A 99 -3.91 -25.42 2.09
N ARG A 100 -4.46 -24.21 2.22
CA ARG A 100 -4.09 -23.21 3.22
C ARG A 100 -5.34 -22.44 3.64
N GLU A 101 -5.44 -22.12 4.92
CA GLU A 101 -6.41 -21.17 5.49
C GLU A 101 -5.85 -19.74 5.43
N PRO A 102 -6.67 -18.68 5.64
CA PRO A 102 -6.16 -17.32 5.68
C PRO A 102 -5.23 -17.14 6.89
N PHE A 103 -4.14 -16.42 6.68
CA PHE A 103 -3.18 -16.13 7.74
C PHE A 103 -3.81 -15.19 8.79
N ALA A 104 -4.07 -15.72 9.99
CA ALA A 104 -4.92 -15.07 10.99
C ALA A 104 -4.16 -14.34 12.13
N ALA A 105 -2.86 -14.10 12.01
CA ALA A 105 -2.05 -13.52 13.09
C ALA A 105 -1.74 -12.01 12.91
N ASP A 106 -1.88 -11.24 14.00
CA ASP A 106 -1.43 -9.84 14.04
C ASP A 106 0.10 -9.79 13.95
N VAL A 107 0.63 -9.33 12.83
CA VAL A 107 2.08 -9.27 12.62
C VAL A 107 2.62 -7.96 13.17
N SER A 108 3.56 -8.06 14.11
CA SER A 108 4.17 -6.92 14.77
C SER A 108 5.69 -6.90 14.58
N GLU A 109 6.18 -6.15 13.58
CA GLU A 109 7.60 -6.09 13.19
C GLU A 109 8.12 -4.64 13.14
N GLY A 110 9.36 -4.42 13.60
CA GLY A 110 9.97 -3.09 13.69
C GLY A 110 10.69 -2.62 12.41
N LYS A 111 10.81 -1.29 12.24
CA LYS A 111 11.47 -0.64 11.08
C LYS A 111 12.99 -0.44 11.23
N ASN A 112 13.60 -0.99 12.28
CA ASN A 112 15.01 -0.71 12.63
C ASN A 112 16.01 -1.72 12.07
N ASP A 113 15.58 -2.64 11.21
CA ASP A 113 16.48 -3.61 10.58
C ASP A 113 17.51 -2.92 9.64
N PRO A 114 18.79 -3.33 9.64
CA PRO A 114 19.81 -2.76 8.76
C PRO A 114 19.46 -2.83 7.26
N ILE A 115 18.82 -3.92 6.81
CA ILE A 115 18.33 -4.05 5.44
C ILE A 115 17.25 -3.01 5.20
N TYR A 116 16.29 -2.87 6.11
CA TYR A 116 15.22 -1.87 5.99
C TYR A 116 15.80 -0.45 5.82
N ASN A 117 16.86 -0.11 6.53
CA ASN A 117 17.47 1.23 6.57
C ASN A 117 18.52 1.52 5.48
N ALA A 118 18.86 0.56 4.62
CA ALA A 118 19.92 0.73 3.62
C ALA A 118 19.62 1.80 2.55
N HIS A 119 18.33 2.00 2.22
CA HIS A 119 17.81 2.95 1.24
C HIS A 119 16.37 3.33 1.62
N SER A 120 16.07 4.62 1.66
CA SER A 120 14.71 5.11 1.92
C SER A 120 13.84 5.05 0.67
N TYR A 121 12.56 4.70 0.82
CA TYR A 121 11.54 4.85 -0.23
C TYR A 121 10.21 5.31 0.39
N HIS A 122 9.25 5.76 -0.42
CA HIS A 122 8.03 6.43 0.06
C HIS A 122 7.16 5.55 0.96
N THR A 123 6.82 4.35 0.47
CA THR A 123 6.19 3.27 1.24
C THR A 123 7.16 2.11 1.32
N LYS A 124 7.21 1.48 2.49
CA LYS A 124 8.08 0.33 2.72
C LYS A 124 7.55 -0.52 3.87
N VAL A 125 7.47 -1.81 3.60
CA VAL A 125 7.02 -2.84 4.53
C VAL A 125 8.25 -3.59 5.05
N PRO A 126 8.37 -3.86 6.36
CA PRO A 126 9.43 -4.72 6.87
C PRO A 126 9.37 -6.11 6.23
N TYR A 127 10.48 -6.59 5.65
CA TYR A 127 10.51 -7.88 4.95
C TYR A 127 10.11 -9.05 5.86
N LYS A 128 10.45 -8.99 7.16
CA LYS A 128 10.03 -10.02 8.14
C LYS A 128 8.52 -10.12 8.28
N ALA A 129 7.78 -9.03 8.08
CA ALA A 129 6.32 -9.08 8.08
C ALA A 129 5.82 -9.84 6.85
N ILE A 130 6.34 -9.50 5.66
CA ILE A 130 6.02 -10.16 4.39
C ILE A 130 6.41 -11.66 4.43
N MET A 131 7.56 -11.98 5.05
CA MET A 131 8.05 -13.36 5.17
C MET A 131 7.05 -14.28 5.86
N ARG A 132 6.27 -13.81 6.86
CA ARG A 132 5.26 -14.65 7.53
C ARG A 132 4.19 -15.12 6.53
N TYR A 133 3.71 -14.21 5.69
CA TYR A 133 2.75 -14.53 4.65
C TYR A 133 3.33 -15.45 3.57
N ILE A 134 4.56 -15.19 3.11
CA ILE A 134 5.22 -16.08 2.14
C ILE A 134 5.41 -17.48 2.72
N LEU A 135 5.91 -17.60 3.96
CA LEU A 135 6.10 -18.91 4.61
C LEU A 135 4.76 -19.65 4.75
N HIS A 136 3.67 -18.96 5.05
CA HIS A 136 2.36 -19.57 5.20
C HIS A 136 1.77 -20.06 3.87
N TYR A 137 1.73 -19.19 2.85
CA TYR A 137 1.04 -19.49 1.59
C TYR A 137 1.88 -20.23 0.56
N THR A 138 3.20 -20.41 0.77
CA THR A 138 4.09 -21.00 -0.23
C THR A 138 5.01 -22.10 0.32
N ASN A 139 5.34 -23.04 -0.55
CA ASN A 139 6.38 -24.04 -0.32
C ASN A 139 7.73 -23.58 -0.95
N PRO A 140 8.86 -24.16 -0.53
CA PRO A 140 10.11 -23.99 -1.26
C PRO A 140 9.94 -24.31 -2.75
N GLY A 141 10.53 -23.49 -3.62
CA GLY A 141 10.40 -23.58 -5.07
C GLY A 141 9.22 -22.82 -5.68
N ASP A 142 8.24 -22.36 -4.88
CA ASP A 142 7.12 -21.56 -5.38
C ASP A 142 7.54 -20.16 -5.87
N VAL A 143 6.76 -19.62 -6.80
CA VAL A 143 6.95 -18.33 -7.45
C VAL A 143 6.02 -17.29 -6.82
N VAL A 144 6.62 -16.25 -6.24
CA VAL A 144 5.94 -15.12 -5.61
C VAL A 144 5.95 -13.91 -6.55
N LEU A 145 4.79 -13.32 -6.79
CA LEU A 145 4.65 -12.09 -7.58
C LEU A 145 4.41 -10.87 -6.68
N ASP A 146 5.07 -9.77 -7.02
CA ASP A 146 4.75 -8.43 -6.54
C ASP A 146 4.85 -7.44 -7.71
N CYS A 147 3.70 -6.96 -8.21
CA CYS A 147 3.61 -6.00 -9.32
C CYS A 147 3.45 -4.54 -8.85
N PHE A 148 3.55 -4.30 -7.55
CA PHE A 148 3.61 -2.97 -6.94
C PHE A 148 4.84 -2.89 -6.03
N CYS A 149 5.97 -3.41 -6.52
CA CYS A 149 7.04 -3.83 -5.62
C CYS A 149 7.73 -2.69 -4.88
N GLY A 150 7.64 -1.44 -5.37
CA GLY A 150 8.21 -0.28 -4.72
C GLY A 150 9.69 -0.48 -4.41
N SER A 151 10.02 -0.65 -3.12
CA SER A 151 11.40 -0.91 -2.69
C SER A 151 11.87 -2.37 -2.79
N GLY A 152 11.02 -3.30 -3.24
CA GLY A 152 11.36 -4.70 -3.50
C GLY A 152 11.44 -5.60 -2.28
N MET A 153 10.76 -5.25 -1.17
CA MET A 153 10.87 -5.99 0.08
C MET A 153 10.25 -7.39 0.02
N THR A 154 9.31 -7.62 -0.90
CA THR A 154 8.76 -8.96 -1.18
C THR A 154 9.82 -9.90 -1.74
N GLY A 155 10.70 -9.42 -2.63
CA GLY A 155 11.83 -10.20 -3.12
C GLY A 155 12.84 -10.52 -2.03
N VAL A 156 13.10 -9.57 -1.13
CA VAL A 156 13.97 -9.79 0.03
C VAL A 156 13.36 -10.86 0.93
N ALA A 157 12.06 -10.77 1.20
CA ALA A 157 11.33 -11.74 2.00
C ALA A 157 11.40 -13.15 1.41
N ALA A 158 11.09 -13.31 0.12
CA ALA A 158 11.13 -14.58 -0.60
C ALA A 158 12.52 -15.26 -0.50
N GLN A 159 13.59 -14.49 -0.68
CA GLN A 159 14.95 -14.99 -0.55
C GLN A 159 15.31 -15.37 0.89
N LYS A 160 14.88 -14.57 1.87
CA LYS A 160 15.18 -14.80 3.29
C LYS A 160 14.39 -15.97 3.89
N CYS A 161 13.38 -16.51 3.20
CA CYS A 161 12.74 -17.77 3.56
C CYS A 161 13.68 -18.99 3.51
N ASN A 162 14.88 -18.87 2.91
CA ASN A 162 15.93 -19.89 2.99
C ASN A 162 16.87 -19.71 4.20
N SER A 163 16.75 -18.60 4.94
CA SER A 163 17.65 -18.27 6.05
C SER A 163 17.11 -18.77 7.38
N LYS A 164 17.60 -19.94 7.82
CA LYS A 164 17.23 -20.54 9.11
C LYS A 164 17.47 -19.61 10.31
N SER A 165 18.49 -18.76 10.26
CA SER A 165 18.77 -17.79 11.33
C SER A 165 17.69 -16.72 11.42
N ILE A 166 17.31 -16.10 10.30
CA ILE A 166 16.26 -15.08 10.27
C ILE A 166 14.91 -15.66 10.67
N ILE A 167 14.59 -16.88 10.22
CA ILE A 167 13.35 -17.57 10.60
C ILE A 167 13.29 -17.79 12.12
N LYS A 168 14.40 -18.20 12.75
CA LYS A 168 14.51 -18.32 14.21
C LYS A 168 14.36 -16.96 14.91
N ASP A 169 14.98 -15.91 14.38
CA ASP A 169 14.86 -14.55 14.91
C ASP A 169 13.42 -14.01 14.87
N MET A 170 12.57 -14.52 13.97
CA MET A 170 11.15 -14.18 13.88
C MET A 170 10.28 -14.93 14.91
N GLY A 171 10.87 -15.83 15.71
CA GLY A 171 10.19 -16.58 16.78
C GLY A 171 9.82 -18.02 16.43
N TYR A 172 10.17 -18.50 15.23
CA TYR A 172 9.89 -19.88 14.83
C TYR A 172 10.96 -20.86 15.32
N THR A 173 10.58 -22.13 15.49
CA THR A 173 11.54 -23.23 15.67
C THR A 173 11.79 -23.91 14.32
N VAL A 174 13.04 -24.28 14.01
CA VAL A 174 13.38 -24.93 12.73
C VAL A 174 14.15 -26.22 12.99
N ILE A 175 13.63 -27.36 12.52
CA ILE A 175 14.21 -28.71 12.65
C ILE A 175 14.14 -29.38 11.28
N ASN A 176 15.28 -29.81 10.71
CA ASN A 176 15.34 -30.47 9.39
C ASN A 176 14.56 -29.74 8.29
N ASP A 177 14.70 -28.41 8.24
CA ASP A 177 13.98 -27.50 7.34
C ASP A 177 12.49 -27.30 7.66
N ASP A 178 11.84 -28.18 8.42
CA ASP A 178 10.49 -27.93 8.92
C ASP A 178 10.47 -26.77 9.93
N ILE A 179 9.50 -25.87 9.74
CA ILE A 179 9.27 -24.69 10.56
C ILE A 179 8.08 -24.97 11.46
N TYR A 180 8.28 -24.79 12.77
CA TYR A 180 7.29 -25.03 13.80
C TYR A 180 6.86 -23.73 14.49
N GLU A 181 5.56 -23.62 14.74
CA GLU A 181 4.94 -22.61 15.59
C GLU A 181 4.03 -23.32 16.60
N ASN A 182 4.23 -23.05 17.91
CA ASN A 182 3.48 -23.70 18.99
C ASN A 182 3.44 -25.24 18.94
N GLY A 183 4.50 -25.87 18.38
CA GLY A 183 4.63 -27.33 18.27
C GLY A 183 4.04 -27.95 16.99
N ASN A 184 3.37 -27.16 16.15
CA ASN A 184 2.82 -27.62 14.86
C ASN A 184 3.73 -27.17 13.72
N ILE A 185 3.87 -28.00 12.69
CA ILE A 185 4.55 -27.63 11.45
C ILE A 185 3.66 -26.63 10.70
N VAL A 186 4.22 -25.47 10.37
CA VAL A 186 3.50 -24.40 9.65
C VAL A 186 4.06 -24.13 8.27
N SER A 187 5.32 -24.48 8.01
CA SER A 187 6.01 -24.21 6.75
C SER A 187 7.33 -24.99 6.65
N LYS A 188 8.05 -24.85 5.53
CA LYS A 188 9.42 -25.34 5.35
C LYS A 188 10.36 -24.20 5.00
N ALA A 189 11.56 -24.21 5.55
CA ALA A 189 12.66 -23.34 5.17
C ALA A 189 13.15 -23.74 3.77
N GLY A 190 13.43 -22.75 2.94
CA GLY A 190 13.86 -22.99 1.57
C GLY A 190 13.65 -21.78 0.67
N LEU A 191 14.30 -21.82 -0.49
CA LEU A 191 14.24 -20.75 -1.48
C LEU A 191 12.83 -20.61 -2.06
N ARG A 192 12.32 -19.38 -2.16
CA ARG A 192 11.16 -19.03 -2.99
C ARG A 192 11.63 -18.11 -4.11
N TYR A 193 11.11 -18.31 -5.30
CA TYR A 193 11.41 -17.43 -6.43
C TYR A 193 10.54 -16.19 -6.38
N SER A 194 11.04 -15.08 -6.89
CA SER A 194 10.28 -13.82 -6.93
C SER A 194 10.29 -13.18 -8.31
N VAL A 195 9.12 -12.69 -8.73
CA VAL A 195 8.94 -11.83 -9.89
C VAL A 195 8.47 -10.48 -9.38
N LEU A 196 9.27 -9.45 -9.61
CA LEU A 196 9.00 -8.10 -9.13
C LEU A 196 8.78 -7.16 -10.31
N SER A 197 7.78 -6.30 -10.21
CA SER A 197 7.63 -5.19 -11.14
C SER A 197 7.07 -3.96 -10.46
N ASP A 198 7.36 -2.81 -11.07
CA ASP A 198 6.78 -1.52 -10.71
C ASP A 198 6.75 -0.68 -11.99
N ILE A 199 5.78 0.22 -12.12
CA ILE A 199 5.73 1.15 -13.26
C ILE A 199 6.85 2.19 -13.19
N SER A 200 7.42 2.42 -12.00
CA SER A 200 8.49 3.39 -11.78
C SER A 200 9.89 2.78 -11.99
N PRO A 201 10.70 3.35 -12.91
CA PRO A 201 12.12 3.02 -13.02
C PRO A 201 12.92 3.27 -11.74
N ALA A 202 12.57 4.29 -10.96
CA ALA A 202 13.22 4.54 -9.66
C ALA A 202 12.90 3.45 -8.64
N ALA A 203 11.63 3.07 -8.49
CA ALA A 203 11.22 1.95 -7.66
C ALA A 203 11.97 0.68 -8.09
N ALA A 204 11.96 0.39 -9.39
CA ALA A 204 12.59 -0.81 -9.93
C ALA A 204 14.11 -0.83 -9.66
N HIS A 205 14.81 0.28 -9.86
CA HIS A 205 16.24 0.39 -9.53
C HIS A 205 16.52 0.18 -8.04
N ILE A 206 15.68 0.74 -7.15
CA ILE A 206 15.83 0.61 -5.69
C ILE A 206 15.56 -0.85 -5.27
N SER A 207 14.51 -1.46 -5.80
CA SER A 207 14.18 -2.87 -5.60
C SER A 207 15.31 -3.78 -6.08
N ASN A 208 15.89 -3.51 -7.27
CA ASN A 208 17.07 -4.24 -7.73
C ASN A 208 18.26 -4.04 -6.78
N SER A 209 18.43 -2.84 -6.24
CA SER A 209 19.48 -2.56 -5.25
C SER A 209 19.30 -3.35 -3.95
N TYR A 210 18.07 -3.57 -3.52
CA TYR A 210 17.76 -4.40 -2.36
C TYR A 210 17.98 -5.88 -2.58
N ASN A 211 17.67 -6.34 -3.79
CA ASN A 211 17.64 -7.75 -4.14
C ASN A 211 18.94 -8.22 -4.79
N SER A 212 19.90 -7.32 -5.10
CA SER A 212 21.24 -7.65 -5.60
C SER A 212 22.29 -7.56 -4.50
N SER A 213 23.26 -8.45 -4.52
CA SER A 213 24.45 -8.39 -3.68
C SER A 213 25.35 -7.23 -4.11
N ILE A 214 26.15 -6.76 -3.16
CA ILE A 214 27.26 -5.85 -3.44
C ILE A 214 28.56 -6.54 -3.04
N SER A 215 29.44 -6.74 -4.01
CA SER A 215 30.71 -7.41 -3.79
C SER A 215 31.66 -6.53 -2.98
N LEU A 216 32.67 -7.13 -2.39
CA LEU A 216 33.75 -6.37 -1.74
C LEU A 216 34.47 -5.46 -2.75
N LYS A 217 34.63 -5.93 -4.00
CA LYS A 217 35.22 -5.16 -5.10
C LYS A 217 34.44 -3.88 -5.39
N ASP A 218 33.12 -3.96 -5.46
CA ASP A 218 32.26 -2.79 -5.68
C ASP A 218 32.43 -1.74 -4.57
N LYS A 219 32.52 -2.18 -3.31
CA LYS A 219 32.77 -1.27 -2.18
C LYS A 219 34.16 -0.65 -2.25
N ILE A 220 35.17 -1.41 -2.67
CA ILE A 220 36.53 -0.90 -2.85
C ILE A 220 36.53 0.16 -3.95
N GLU A 221 35.92 -0.13 -5.11
CA GLU A 221 35.78 0.81 -6.24
C GLU A 221 35.09 2.12 -5.80
N ALA A 222 33.94 2.02 -5.11
CA ALA A 222 33.25 3.20 -4.58
C ALA A 222 34.14 4.03 -3.63
N ASN A 223 34.87 3.37 -2.73
CA ASN A 223 35.77 4.06 -1.80
C ASN A 223 36.99 4.68 -2.51
N GLN A 224 37.49 4.08 -3.58
CA GLN A 224 38.56 4.65 -4.41
C GLN A 224 38.09 5.93 -5.08
N ILE A 225 36.90 5.92 -5.70
CA ILE A 225 36.28 7.12 -6.29
C ILE A 225 36.12 8.21 -5.23
N ILE A 226 35.55 7.88 -4.06
CA ILE A 226 35.36 8.83 -2.96
C ILE A 226 36.70 9.42 -2.48
N THR A 227 37.74 8.58 -2.34
CA THR A 227 39.06 9.01 -1.90
C THR A 227 39.71 9.94 -2.92
N PHE A 228 39.60 9.62 -4.21
CA PHE A 228 40.07 10.48 -5.30
C PHE A 228 39.37 11.85 -5.27
N LEU A 229 38.03 11.87 -5.21
CA LEU A 229 37.25 13.10 -5.14
C LEU A 229 37.58 13.91 -3.89
N LYS A 230 37.80 13.26 -2.74
CA LYS A 230 38.22 13.92 -1.50
C LYS A 230 39.59 14.59 -1.67
N LYS A 231 40.56 13.88 -2.25
CA LYS A 231 41.91 14.41 -2.47
C LYS A 231 41.91 15.60 -3.42
N LYS A 232 41.15 15.52 -4.52
CA LYS A 232 41.18 16.53 -5.60
C LYS A 232 40.30 17.74 -5.30
N TYR A 233 39.10 17.52 -4.75
CA TYR A 233 38.07 18.55 -4.62
C TYR A 233 37.59 18.77 -3.17
N GLY A 234 38.17 18.09 -2.19
CA GLY A 234 37.75 18.19 -0.78
C GLY A 234 37.80 19.60 -0.20
N PHE A 235 38.61 20.49 -0.78
CA PHE A 235 38.67 21.92 -0.40
C PHE A 235 37.32 22.65 -0.53
N LEU A 236 36.38 22.15 -1.34
CA LEU A 236 35.03 22.71 -1.45
C LEU A 236 34.22 22.56 -0.15
N TYR A 237 34.63 21.67 0.75
CA TYR A 237 34.04 21.45 2.07
C TYR A 237 35.04 21.70 3.22
N THR A 238 35.99 22.62 3.02
CA THR A 238 36.87 23.10 4.10
C THR A 238 36.56 24.55 4.47
N THR A 239 36.82 24.89 5.72
CA THR A 239 36.77 26.25 6.28
C THR A 239 38.04 26.52 7.09
N ARG A 240 38.18 27.73 7.63
CA ARG A 240 39.26 28.07 8.56
C ARG A 240 38.79 28.10 10.01
N HIS A 241 39.58 27.48 10.87
CA HIS A 241 39.45 27.61 12.32
C HIS A 241 39.94 28.99 12.79
N VAL A 242 39.65 29.35 14.04
CA VAL A 242 39.95 30.67 14.62
C VAL A 242 41.44 31.03 14.59
N ASN A 243 42.33 30.04 14.53
CA ASN A 243 43.78 30.22 14.43
C ASN A 243 44.31 30.22 12.97
N GLY A 244 43.43 30.15 11.97
CA GLY A 244 43.77 30.14 10.55
C GLY A 244 43.93 28.74 9.93
N ASP A 245 43.99 27.67 10.73
CA ASP A 245 44.15 26.30 10.23
C ASP A 245 42.93 25.83 9.42
N SER A 246 43.17 24.98 8.42
CA SER A 246 42.10 24.33 7.66
C SER A 246 41.33 23.32 8.51
N ALA A 247 40.01 23.31 8.39
CA ALA A 247 39.12 22.39 9.10
C ALA A 247 38.01 21.86 8.18
N GLU A 248 37.60 20.61 8.40
CA GLU A 248 36.54 19.97 7.61
C GLU A 248 35.15 20.45 8.06
N ILE A 249 34.34 20.89 7.11
CA ILE A 249 32.94 21.22 7.33
C ILE A 249 32.16 19.93 7.58
N ASN A 250 31.32 19.93 8.62
CA ASN A 250 30.41 18.83 8.93
C ASN A 250 29.03 19.06 8.29
N TYR A 251 28.58 20.32 8.24
CA TYR A 251 27.42 20.77 7.45
C TYR A 251 27.40 22.31 7.34
N THR A 252 26.70 22.82 6.33
CA THR A 252 26.37 24.24 6.15
C THR A 252 24.86 24.43 6.29
N VAL A 253 24.42 25.45 7.04
CA VAL A 253 23.01 25.84 7.14
C VAL A 253 22.76 26.98 6.16
N TRP A 254 21.78 26.78 5.28
CA TRP A 254 21.29 27.77 4.34
C TRP A 254 19.94 28.30 4.79
N SER A 255 19.73 29.60 4.60
CA SER A 255 18.53 30.30 5.00
C SER A 255 17.87 30.96 3.80
N ASP A 256 16.54 30.88 3.73
CA ASP A 256 15.75 31.80 2.90
C ASP A 256 16.07 33.24 3.29
N VAL A 257 16.16 34.11 2.28
CA VAL A 257 16.12 35.57 2.45
C VAL A 257 14.71 36.05 2.10
N PHE A 258 14.12 36.81 3.02
CA PHE A 258 12.81 37.42 2.84
C PHE A 258 12.95 38.93 2.67
N GLU A 259 11.88 39.56 2.18
CA GLU A 259 11.74 41.01 2.14
C GLU A 259 10.79 41.46 3.25
N CYS A 260 11.21 42.42 4.07
CA CYS A 260 10.37 42.99 5.12
C CYS A 260 9.18 43.76 4.53
N GLU A 261 7.95 43.44 4.95
CA GLU A 261 6.73 44.11 4.45
C GLU A 261 6.59 45.59 4.84
N HIS A 262 7.40 46.07 5.79
CA HIS A 262 7.36 47.46 6.27
C HIS A 262 8.47 48.35 5.70
N CYS A 263 9.68 47.81 5.53
CA CYS A 263 10.84 48.60 5.12
C CYS A 263 11.55 48.07 3.87
N HIS A 264 11.06 46.98 3.28
CA HIS A 264 11.57 46.37 2.05
C HIS A 264 13.04 45.92 2.09
N LYS A 265 13.66 45.91 3.28
CA LYS A 265 15.03 45.41 3.47
C LYS A 265 15.05 43.90 3.66
N ASP A 266 16.19 43.33 3.30
CA ASP A 266 16.47 41.91 3.41
C ASP A 266 16.37 41.42 4.86
N VAL A 267 15.68 40.30 5.03
CA VAL A 267 15.50 39.59 6.29
C VAL A 267 16.05 38.18 6.10
N ASN A 268 17.31 37.98 6.52
CA ASN A 268 17.85 36.63 6.65
C ASN A 268 17.08 35.89 7.75
N PHE A 269 16.42 34.80 7.39
CA PHE A 269 15.54 34.06 8.29
C PHE A 269 16.30 33.42 9.46
N TRP A 270 17.50 32.89 9.23
CA TRP A 270 18.37 32.36 10.28
C TRP A 270 18.75 33.44 11.30
N ASP A 271 19.13 34.64 10.84
CA ASP A 271 19.58 35.72 11.73
C ASP A 271 18.43 36.32 12.53
N SER A 272 17.26 36.46 11.91
CA SER A 272 16.13 37.16 12.53
C SER A 272 15.25 36.23 13.36
N ALA A 273 14.94 35.03 12.85
CA ALA A 273 13.92 34.16 13.43
C ALA A 273 14.46 33.06 14.37
N VAL A 274 15.74 32.69 14.27
CA VAL A 274 16.31 31.58 15.07
C VAL A 274 16.88 32.11 16.38
N CYS A 275 16.41 31.59 17.52
CA CYS A 275 17.02 31.83 18.82
C CYS A 275 18.36 31.09 18.90
N LYS A 276 19.47 31.79 19.14
CA LYS A 276 20.81 31.16 19.14
C LYS A 276 21.09 30.29 20.37
N ASP A 277 20.34 30.48 21.46
CA ASP A 277 20.48 29.67 22.68
C ASP A 277 19.78 28.31 22.56
N THR A 278 18.59 28.31 21.97
CA THR A 278 17.74 27.10 21.86
C THR A 278 17.76 26.48 20.47
N TYR A 279 18.19 27.24 19.46
CA TYR A 279 18.10 26.91 18.03
C TYR A 279 16.68 26.64 17.52
N GLY A 280 15.67 27.04 18.30
CA GLY A 280 14.27 27.06 17.90
C GLY A 280 13.97 28.26 17.00
N VAL A 281 13.05 28.06 16.07
CA VAL A 281 12.47 29.15 15.25
C VAL A 281 11.37 29.82 16.07
N ARG A 282 11.43 31.14 16.21
CA ARG A 282 10.40 31.93 16.90
C ARG A 282 9.19 32.13 15.99
N ASP A 283 7.98 32.04 16.54
CA ASP A 283 6.74 32.32 15.80
C ASP A 283 6.61 33.79 15.37
N LYS A 284 7.17 34.70 16.17
CA LYS A 284 7.33 36.13 15.88
C LYS A 284 8.77 36.56 16.10
N PHE A 285 9.27 37.47 15.27
CA PHE A 285 10.62 38.01 15.38
C PHE A 285 10.68 39.43 14.82
N GLN A 286 11.68 40.21 15.22
CA GLN A 286 11.81 41.60 14.79
C GLN A 286 12.68 41.75 13.54
N CYS A 287 12.30 42.67 12.66
CA CYS A 287 13.15 43.10 11.56
C CYS A 287 14.41 43.79 12.11
N SER A 288 15.59 43.30 11.74
CA SER A 288 16.87 43.91 12.15
C SER A 288 17.08 45.35 11.68
N SER A 289 16.32 45.78 10.66
CA SER A 289 16.47 47.10 10.06
C SER A 289 15.48 48.16 10.55
N CYS A 290 14.24 47.79 10.88
CA CYS A 290 13.20 48.76 11.28
C CYS A 290 12.50 48.41 12.61
N GLY A 291 12.82 47.26 13.21
CA GLY A 291 12.23 46.83 14.48
C GLY A 291 10.78 46.31 14.41
N ALA A 292 10.15 46.32 13.23
CA ALA A 292 8.79 45.81 13.08
C ALA A 292 8.69 44.32 13.45
N ASP A 293 7.58 43.94 14.09
CA ASP A 293 7.26 42.55 14.42
C ASP A 293 6.81 41.80 13.17
N LEU A 294 7.56 40.75 12.82
CA LEU A 294 7.35 39.92 11.63
C LEU A 294 6.83 38.53 12.02
N LYS A 295 6.06 37.95 11.10
CA LYS A 295 5.71 36.52 11.08
C LYS A 295 6.08 35.94 9.73
N LYS A 296 6.59 34.69 9.72
CA LYS A 296 6.97 34.00 8.49
C LYS A 296 5.84 33.94 7.44
N SER A 297 4.59 33.77 7.88
CA SER A 297 3.41 33.68 6.99
C SER A 297 3.18 34.94 6.16
N ASN A 298 3.68 36.09 6.61
CA ASN A 298 3.41 37.38 5.98
C ASN A 298 4.60 37.87 5.12
N LEU A 299 5.74 37.18 5.21
CA LEU A 299 6.94 37.58 4.49
C LEU A 299 6.95 37.03 3.06
N LYS A 300 7.31 37.90 2.11
CA LYS A 300 7.60 37.50 0.73
C LYS A 300 9.06 37.06 0.64
N ARG A 301 9.30 35.95 -0.06
CA ARG A 301 10.68 35.51 -0.36
C ARG A 301 11.29 36.48 -1.34
N LYS A 302 12.54 36.88 -1.06
CA LYS A 302 13.31 37.71 -1.98
C LYS A 302 13.70 36.87 -3.18
N LYS A 303 13.38 37.35 -4.38
CA LYS A 303 13.84 36.77 -5.63
C LYS A 303 15.06 37.51 -6.12
N THR A 304 16.04 36.76 -6.62
CA THR A 304 17.28 37.29 -7.18
C THR A 304 17.53 36.63 -8.52
N SER A 305 17.91 37.44 -9.51
CA SER A 305 18.24 36.98 -10.85
C SER A 305 19.64 36.37 -10.87
N TYR A 306 19.80 35.21 -11.50
CA TYR A 306 21.10 34.63 -11.80
C TYR A 306 21.15 34.13 -13.24
N PHE A 307 22.36 34.11 -13.80
CA PHE A 307 22.59 33.49 -15.10
C PHE A 307 22.64 31.97 -14.94
N ASP A 308 21.70 31.27 -15.54
CA ASP A 308 21.67 29.81 -15.53
C ASP A 308 22.43 29.27 -16.75
N HIS A 309 23.63 28.75 -16.51
CA HIS A 309 24.47 28.14 -17.55
C HIS A 309 23.84 26.92 -18.24
N VAL A 310 22.78 26.33 -17.68
CA VAL A 310 22.08 25.18 -18.27
C VAL A 310 21.13 25.61 -19.38
N VAL A 311 20.33 26.66 -19.15
CA VAL A 311 19.39 27.19 -20.16
C VAL A 311 19.97 28.35 -20.96
N GLY A 312 21.08 28.94 -20.53
CA GLY A 312 21.74 30.05 -21.21
C GLY A 312 21.04 31.40 -21.01
N GLU A 313 20.18 31.51 -19.99
CA GLU A 313 19.33 32.67 -19.74
C GLU A 313 19.41 33.13 -18.29
N VAL A 314 18.98 34.37 -18.04
CA VAL A 314 18.83 34.90 -16.68
C VAL A 314 17.50 34.43 -16.12
N VAL A 315 17.54 33.69 -15.02
CA VAL A 315 16.34 33.19 -14.33
C VAL A 315 16.22 33.80 -12.94
N GLU A 316 15.00 33.96 -12.45
CA GLU A 316 14.74 34.40 -11.08
C GLU A 316 14.48 33.20 -10.16
N ARG A 317 15.13 33.17 -8.99
CA ARG A 317 14.78 32.24 -7.91
C ARG A 317 14.82 32.90 -6.55
N THR A 318 14.24 32.22 -5.58
CA THR A 318 14.40 32.59 -4.16
C THR A 318 15.86 32.63 -3.77
N GLU A 319 16.27 33.72 -3.14
CA GLU A 319 17.61 33.88 -2.61
C GLU A 319 17.84 33.00 -1.37
N LEU A 320 18.89 32.18 -1.43
CA LEU A 320 19.36 31.34 -0.33
C LEU A 320 20.74 31.84 0.13
N CYS A 321 20.89 32.10 1.43
CA CYS A 321 22.12 32.60 2.02
C CYS A 321 22.76 31.54 2.94
N PRO A 322 24.04 31.16 2.76
CA PRO A 322 24.73 30.33 3.74
C PRO A 322 24.90 31.15 5.02
N SER A 323 24.35 30.67 6.13
CA SER A 323 24.20 31.47 7.36
C SER A 323 24.96 30.89 8.56
N LEU A 324 25.29 29.59 8.53
CA LEU A 324 26.10 28.94 9.56
C LEU A 324 26.94 27.81 8.96
N ILE A 325 28.20 27.71 9.36
CA ILE A 325 29.05 26.54 9.12
C ILE A 325 29.30 25.85 10.44
N HIS A 326 28.95 24.56 10.51
CA HIS A 326 29.40 23.67 11.57
C HIS A 326 30.58 22.86 11.05
N TYR A 327 31.69 22.85 11.78
CA TYR A 327 32.93 22.17 11.38
C TYR A 327 33.58 21.42 12.55
N LYS A 328 34.50 20.51 12.24
CA LYS A 328 35.30 19.81 13.25
C LYS A 328 36.77 20.19 13.14
N TYR A 329 37.38 20.53 14.27
CA TYR A 329 38.81 20.80 14.37
C TYR A 329 39.39 20.06 15.58
N LYS A 330 40.41 19.22 15.36
CA LYS A 330 41.03 18.35 16.38
C LYS A 330 40.01 17.58 17.25
N GLY A 331 38.99 17.00 16.59
CA GLY A 331 37.94 16.20 17.23
C GLY A 331 36.81 16.99 17.90
N LYS A 332 36.94 18.32 18.09
CA LYS A 332 35.91 19.17 18.70
C LYS A 332 35.06 19.86 17.64
N ALA A 333 33.78 20.06 17.95
CA ALA A 333 32.81 20.73 17.09
C ALA A 333 32.82 22.24 17.33
N TYR A 334 32.75 23.02 16.25
CA TYR A 334 32.72 24.48 16.27
C TYR A 334 31.68 24.99 15.27
N THR A 335 31.26 26.24 15.46
CA THR A 335 30.40 26.94 14.52
C THR A 335 30.96 28.32 14.19
N LYS A 336 30.66 28.83 13.00
CA LYS A 336 30.95 30.21 12.57
C LYS A 336 29.96 30.66 11.50
N ALA A 337 29.81 31.97 11.32
CA ALA A 337 29.23 32.51 10.10
C ALA A 337 30.21 32.27 8.92
N PRO A 338 29.72 32.04 7.70
CA PRO A 338 30.59 31.95 6.52
C PRO A 338 31.40 33.23 6.30
N ASP A 339 32.69 33.08 6.02
CA ASP A 339 33.58 34.17 5.62
C ASP A 339 33.78 34.24 4.10
N ARG A 340 34.54 35.22 3.63
CA ARG A 340 34.81 35.44 2.20
C ARG A 340 35.34 34.19 1.48
N ILE A 341 36.20 33.41 2.13
CA ILE A 341 36.77 32.19 1.51
C ILE A 341 35.73 31.07 1.48
N ASP A 342 34.88 30.96 2.50
CA ASP A 342 33.78 29.98 2.46
C ASP A 342 32.85 30.27 1.27
N ILE A 343 32.52 31.55 1.03
CA ILE A 343 31.70 31.97 -0.12
C ILE A 343 32.42 31.72 -1.45
N GLU A 344 33.71 32.01 -1.55
CA GLU A 344 34.50 31.71 -2.76
C GLU A 344 34.55 30.21 -3.06
N ASN A 345 34.73 29.36 -2.05
CA ASN A 345 34.71 27.91 -2.21
C ASN A 345 33.36 27.39 -2.69
N ILE A 346 32.25 27.97 -2.20
CA ILE A 346 30.90 27.66 -2.68
C ILE A 346 30.75 28.03 -4.16
N ARG A 347 31.19 29.24 -4.56
CA ARG A 347 31.09 29.72 -5.95
C ARG A 347 31.94 28.91 -6.94
N LYS A 348 33.13 28.46 -6.54
CA LYS A 348 33.99 27.61 -7.39
C LYS A 348 33.32 26.32 -7.86
N ALA A 349 32.30 25.84 -7.16
CA ALA A 349 31.56 24.66 -7.59
C ALA A 349 30.76 24.89 -8.87
N ASP A 350 30.34 26.13 -9.16
CA ASP A 350 29.63 26.46 -10.40
C ASP A 350 30.51 26.28 -11.63
N ASP A 351 31.74 26.83 -11.59
CA ASP A 351 32.69 26.70 -12.69
C ASP A 351 33.05 25.24 -12.97
N LEU A 352 33.11 24.42 -11.92
CA LEU A 352 33.44 23.00 -12.01
C LEU A 352 32.31 22.12 -12.56
N LEU A 353 31.08 22.64 -12.65
CA LEU A 353 29.95 21.92 -13.26
C LEU A 353 29.97 21.95 -14.79
N ILE A 354 30.73 22.88 -15.39
CA ILE A 354 30.80 23.03 -16.84
C ILE A 354 31.33 21.73 -17.47
N GLY A 355 30.57 21.17 -18.41
CA GLY A 355 30.93 19.92 -19.11
C GLY A 355 30.58 18.63 -18.38
N LEU A 356 29.97 18.68 -17.20
CA LEU A 356 29.47 17.49 -16.51
C LEU A 356 28.06 17.11 -16.94
N ASP A 357 27.77 15.79 -16.90
CA ASP A 357 26.44 15.24 -17.11
C ASP A 357 25.69 15.13 -15.77
N PHE A 358 24.51 15.73 -15.71
CA PHE A 358 23.65 15.81 -14.53
C PHE A 358 22.19 16.07 -14.97
N PRO A 359 21.19 15.83 -14.11
CA PRO A 359 19.79 15.75 -14.54
C PRO A 359 19.17 17.13 -14.82
N LYS A 360 19.17 17.53 -16.10
CA LYS A 360 18.60 18.81 -16.59
C LYS A 360 17.12 18.69 -17.00
N VAL A 361 16.45 17.62 -16.59
CA VAL A 361 15.06 17.34 -16.96
C VAL A 361 14.10 18.20 -16.13
N LEU A 362 12.98 18.60 -16.75
CA LEU A 362 11.92 19.36 -16.08
C LEU A 362 11.22 18.47 -15.04
N ILE A 363 10.79 19.05 -13.92
CA ILE A 363 9.93 18.34 -12.99
C ILE A 363 8.48 18.34 -13.48
N PRO A 364 7.74 17.23 -13.28
CA PRO A 364 6.36 17.13 -13.76
C PRO A 364 5.45 18.17 -13.10
N GLU A 365 4.33 18.48 -13.75
CA GLU A 365 3.24 19.21 -13.09
C GLU A 365 2.52 18.31 -12.09
N GLY A 366 2.24 18.83 -10.90
CA GLY A 366 1.83 17.97 -9.79
C GLY A 366 1.59 18.67 -8.46
N ILE A 367 0.99 17.93 -7.53
CA ILE A 367 0.67 18.42 -6.17
C ILE A 367 1.97 18.68 -5.38
N ASN A 368 2.92 17.76 -5.44
CA ASN A 368 4.17 17.82 -4.70
C ASN A 368 5.21 18.72 -5.36
N THR A 369 5.16 18.88 -6.69
CA THR A 369 6.06 19.77 -7.42
C THR A 369 5.63 21.24 -7.36
N GLN A 370 4.37 21.53 -7.00
CA GLN A 370 3.85 22.90 -6.86
C GLN A 370 4.61 23.72 -5.80
N GLN A 371 4.95 23.11 -4.65
CA GLN A 371 5.63 23.84 -3.58
C GLN A 371 7.04 24.29 -4.00
N PRO A 372 7.93 23.42 -4.51
CA PRO A 372 9.22 23.82 -5.06
C PRO A 372 9.13 24.92 -6.12
N LYS A 373 8.22 24.79 -7.09
CA LYS A 373 7.98 25.78 -8.15
C LYS A 373 7.60 27.13 -7.56
N THR A 374 6.58 27.15 -6.72
CA THR A 374 6.03 28.42 -6.20
C THR A 374 6.96 29.09 -5.21
N SER A 375 7.58 28.32 -4.31
CA SER A 375 8.34 28.90 -3.20
C SER A 375 9.81 29.15 -3.53
N HIS A 376 10.43 28.38 -4.42
CA HIS A 376 11.85 28.53 -4.76
C HIS A 376 12.11 28.72 -6.26
N GLY A 377 11.09 28.63 -7.11
CA GLY A 377 11.24 28.74 -8.57
C GLY A 377 11.87 27.51 -9.21
N ILE A 378 11.85 26.34 -8.55
CA ILE A 378 12.50 25.13 -9.09
C ILE A 378 11.63 24.52 -10.19
N GLU A 379 12.21 24.38 -11.37
CA GLU A 379 11.58 23.84 -12.58
C GLU A 379 12.29 22.58 -13.10
N ARG A 380 13.56 22.36 -12.73
CA ARG A 380 14.35 21.19 -13.14
C ARG A 380 14.90 20.41 -11.96
N VAL A 381 15.25 19.14 -12.20
CA VAL A 381 15.79 18.24 -11.17
C VAL A 381 17.14 18.73 -10.62
N ASP A 382 18.05 19.24 -11.45
CA ASP A 382 19.36 19.75 -11.01
C ASP A 382 19.25 20.90 -10.00
N GLU A 383 18.17 21.67 -10.07
CA GLU A 383 17.95 22.82 -9.19
C GLU A 383 17.59 22.42 -7.75
N PHE A 384 17.21 21.16 -7.49
CA PHE A 384 17.06 20.64 -6.13
C PHE A 384 18.40 20.56 -5.38
N TYR A 385 19.54 20.74 -6.03
CA TYR A 385 20.85 20.60 -5.41
C TYR A 385 21.53 21.95 -5.20
N PHE A 386 22.32 22.03 -4.13
CA PHE A 386 23.39 23.01 -4.08
C PHE A 386 24.47 22.62 -5.08
N LYS A 387 25.19 23.60 -5.62
CA LYS A 387 26.15 23.41 -6.72
C LYS A 387 27.30 22.48 -6.34
N ARG A 388 27.78 22.58 -5.09
CA ARG A 388 28.71 21.59 -4.50
C ARG A 388 28.13 20.17 -4.54
N ALA A 389 26.88 20.00 -4.12
CA ALA A 389 26.25 18.69 -4.08
C ALA A 389 26.09 18.08 -5.47
N LEU A 390 25.58 18.88 -6.42
CA LEU A 390 25.41 18.49 -7.82
C LEU A 390 26.74 18.08 -8.45
N PHE A 391 27.80 18.86 -8.23
CA PHE A 391 29.14 18.57 -8.77
C PHE A 391 29.68 17.22 -8.32
N PHE A 392 29.66 16.95 -7.00
CA PHE A 392 30.19 15.68 -6.49
C PHE A 392 29.34 14.47 -6.92
N LEU A 393 28.01 14.62 -7.00
CA LEU A 393 27.13 13.55 -7.48
C LEU A 393 27.35 13.26 -8.97
N ALA A 394 27.48 14.31 -9.80
CA ALA A 394 27.77 14.19 -11.22
C ALA A 394 29.13 13.53 -11.47
N GLN A 395 30.17 13.95 -10.74
CA GLN A 395 31.50 13.33 -10.81
C GLN A 395 31.47 11.86 -10.37
N PHE A 396 30.77 11.56 -9.27
CA PHE A 396 30.65 10.17 -8.81
C PHE A 396 29.97 9.29 -9.86
N LYS A 397 28.87 9.78 -10.47
CA LYS A 397 28.18 9.08 -11.57
C LYS A 397 29.11 8.87 -12.78
N GLN A 398 29.79 9.92 -13.24
CA GLN A 398 30.67 9.84 -14.41
C GLN A 398 31.86 8.89 -14.22
N MET A 399 32.39 8.80 -13.00
CA MET A 399 33.50 7.90 -12.67
C MET A 399 33.05 6.46 -12.44
N THR A 400 31.76 6.22 -12.24
CA THR A 400 31.19 4.90 -12.02
C THR A 400 31.02 4.19 -13.36
N LYS A 401 31.82 3.15 -13.60
CA LYS A 401 31.62 2.23 -14.76
C LYS A 401 30.74 1.03 -14.39
N ASN A 402 30.64 0.75 -13.10
CA ASN A 402 29.89 -0.36 -12.54
C ASN A 402 28.51 0.10 -12.06
N ARG A 403 27.46 -0.34 -12.74
CA ARG A 403 26.06 -0.03 -12.40
C ARG A 403 25.67 -0.33 -10.97
N ALA A 404 26.31 -1.30 -10.31
CA ALA A 404 26.01 -1.64 -8.93
C ALA A 404 26.24 -0.44 -7.99
N LEU A 405 27.15 0.48 -8.34
CA LEU A 405 27.45 1.67 -7.54
C LEU A 405 26.38 2.76 -7.69
N LEU A 406 25.49 2.70 -8.69
CA LEU A 406 24.37 3.63 -8.83
C LEU A 406 23.45 3.60 -7.60
N ARG A 407 23.41 2.50 -6.84
CA ARG A 407 22.69 2.44 -5.55
C ARG A 407 23.16 3.48 -4.54
N PHE A 408 24.43 3.87 -4.58
CA PHE A 408 24.98 4.89 -3.69
C PHE A 408 24.58 6.29 -4.13
N LEU A 409 24.45 6.49 -5.45
CA LEU A 409 23.89 7.71 -6.01
C LEU A 409 22.40 7.84 -5.61
N SER A 410 21.58 6.83 -5.88
CA SER A 410 20.14 6.85 -5.58
C SER A 410 19.87 7.00 -4.08
N SER A 411 20.55 6.23 -3.23
CA SER A 411 20.37 6.33 -1.77
C SER A 411 20.79 7.68 -1.19
N SER A 412 21.74 8.39 -1.80
CA SER A 412 22.27 9.66 -1.28
C SER A 412 21.59 10.89 -1.88
N SER A 413 21.08 10.79 -3.11
CA SER A 413 20.56 11.92 -3.92
C SER A 413 19.48 12.74 -3.20
N MET A 414 18.51 12.11 -2.53
CA MET A 414 17.46 12.82 -1.78
C MET A 414 18.00 13.51 -0.53
N VAL A 415 18.92 12.85 0.19
CA VAL A 415 19.53 13.36 1.43
C VAL A 415 20.42 14.57 1.16
N LEU A 416 21.04 14.63 -0.01
CA LEU A 416 21.96 15.69 -0.42
C LEU A 416 21.28 16.86 -1.14
N SER A 417 19.95 16.82 -1.27
CA SER A 417 19.16 17.87 -1.90
C SER A 417 18.79 19.00 -0.92
N LYS A 418 18.23 20.08 -1.47
CA LYS A 418 17.63 21.21 -0.74
C LYS A 418 16.41 20.81 0.10
N LEU A 419 15.90 19.58 -0.05
CA LEU A 419 14.81 19.03 0.78
C LEU A 419 15.26 18.76 2.22
N TYR A 420 16.56 18.66 2.50
CA TYR A 420 17.05 18.29 3.83
C TYR A 420 16.80 19.42 4.85
N ARG A 421 15.83 19.16 5.74
CA ARG A 421 15.46 20.10 6.82
C ARG A 421 16.53 20.20 7.88
N PHE A 422 16.96 21.43 8.16
CA PHE A 422 17.72 21.72 9.36
C PHE A 422 16.82 21.58 10.59
N ARG A 423 17.27 20.84 11.60
CA ARG A 423 16.59 20.67 12.89
C ARG A 423 17.61 20.71 14.03
N SER A 424 17.12 20.99 15.23
CA SER A 424 17.82 20.72 16.48
C SER A 424 16.97 19.79 17.34
N GLN A 425 17.60 18.78 17.94
CA GLN A 425 16.92 17.80 18.78
C GLN A 425 17.75 17.54 20.03
N GLY A 426 17.10 17.50 21.20
CA GLY A 426 17.76 17.20 22.48
C GLY A 426 18.90 18.15 22.85
N GLY A 427 18.75 19.45 22.52
CA GLY A 427 19.77 20.48 22.77
C GLY A 427 21.02 20.40 21.88
N LYS A 428 21.07 19.48 20.91
CA LYS A 428 22.19 19.35 19.98
C LYS A 428 21.89 20.04 18.65
N LEU A 429 22.79 20.93 18.24
CA LEU A 429 22.67 21.70 17.00
C LEU A 429 22.82 20.79 15.77
N GLY A 430 21.85 20.82 14.87
CA GLY A 430 21.89 20.00 13.66
C GLY A 430 21.70 18.51 13.91
N ALA A 431 21.25 18.09 15.10
CA ALA A 431 20.85 16.71 15.38
C ALA A 431 19.47 16.41 14.80
N GLY A 432 19.33 15.23 14.19
CA GLY A 432 18.15 14.86 13.41
C GLY A 432 18.04 15.63 12.09
N GLY A 433 16.83 15.70 11.54
CA GLY A 433 16.54 16.34 10.25
C GLY A 433 16.25 15.33 9.15
N GLY A 434 16.39 15.78 7.90
CA GLY A 434 16.14 15.00 6.70
C GLY A 434 14.97 15.53 5.87
N PRO A 435 14.83 15.03 4.63
CA PRO A 435 13.66 15.29 3.79
C PRO A 435 12.36 14.99 4.55
N MET A 436 11.27 15.63 4.13
CA MET A 436 9.94 15.32 4.66
C MET A 436 9.32 14.19 3.84
N ASN A 437 9.02 13.07 4.51
CA ASN A 437 8.43 11.89 3.85
C ASN A 437 7.17 12.26 3.07
N GLY A 438 7.03 11.68 1.87
CA GLY A 438 5.86 11.84 1.00
C GLY A 438 5.70 13.23 0.38
N THR A 439 6.74 14.08 0.37
CA THR A 439 6.67 15.43 -0.21
C THR A 439 8.00 15.85 -0.83
N LEU A 440 7.97 16.80 -1.78
CA LEU A 440 9.14 17.54 -2.23
C LEU A 440 9.28 18.88 -1.49
N TYR A 441 8.93 18.93 -0.21
CA TYR A 441 8.96 20.18 0.56
C TYR A 441 10.37 20.72 0.75
N ILE A 442 10.61 21.94 0.25
CA ILE A 442 11.84 22.70 0.51
C ILE A 442 11.63 23.62 1.70
N PRO A 443 12.39 23.45 2.81
CA PRO A 443 12.30 24.28 4.00
C PRO A 443 13.05 25.59 3.86
N SER A 444 12.70 26.58 4.69
CA SER A 444 13.44 27.85 4.77
C SER A 444 14.78 27.76 5.49
N LEU A 445 15.04 26.65 6.20
CA LEU A 445 16.33 26.34 6.82
C LEU A 445 16.75 24.96 6.32
N ILE A 446 17.79 24.96 5.48
CA ILE A 446 18.28 23.77 4.78
C ILE A 446 19.63 23.39 5.36
N LYS A 447 19.87 22.09 5.57
CA LYS A 447 21.17 21.57 6.02
C LYS A 447 21.86 20.88 4.86
N GLU A 448 22.88 21.53 4.31
CA GLU A 448 23.77 20.94 3.32
C GLU A 448 24.83 20.09 4.03
N ILE A 449 24.89 18.79 3.71
CA ILE A 449 25.87 17.84 4.27
C ILE A 449 26.93 17.57 3.18
N PRO A 450 28.23 17.47 3.52
CA PRO A 450 29.25 17.09 2.56
C PRO A 450 28.93 15.76 1.86
N VAL A 451 28.90 15.78 0.52
CA VAL A 451 28.49 14.62 -0.31
C VAL A 451 29.32 13.37 -0.01
N LEU A 452 30.64 13.52 0.02
CA LEU A 452 31.56 12.39 0.21
C LEU A 452 31.37 11.70 1.56
N LYS A 453 30.92 12.45 2.58
CA LYS A 453 30.58 11.89 3.90
C LYS A 453 29.37 10.96 3.80
N VAL A 454 28.30 11.42 3.13
CA VAL A 454 27.05 10.63 2.97
C VAL A 454 27.32 9.40 2.11
N LEU A 455 28.04 9.54 0.99
CA LEU A 455 28.43 8.41 0.14
C LEU A 455 29.23 7.36 0.94
N SER A 456 30.24 7.78 1.70
CA SER A 456 31.00 6.85 2.55
C SER A 456 30.16 6.16 3.62
N GLU A 457 29.21 6.86 4.23
CA GLU A 457 28.29 6.28 5.22
C GLU A 457 27.38 5.21 4.57
N HIS A 458 26.88 5.47 3.36
CA HIS A 458 26.01 4.55 2.63
C HIS A 458 26.78 3.32 2.11
N VAL A 459 28.02 3.50 1.64
CA VAL A 459 28.92 2.38 1.30
C VAL A 459 29.13 1.48 2.52
N LYS A 460 29.39 2.05 3.70
CA LYS A 460 29.58 1.28 4.94
C LYS A 460 28.33 0.54 5.41
N ARG A 461 27.14 1.13 5.23
CA ARG A 461 25.85 0.53 5.65
C ARG A 461 25.37 -0.58 4.73
N SER A 462 25.86 -0.62 3.49
CA SER A 462 25.45 -1.66 2.54
C SER A 462 25.81 -3.06 3.08
N VAL A 463 24.79 -3.90 3.25
CA VAL A 463 24.89 -5.22 3.88
C VAL A 463 25.57 -6.20 2.91
N HIS A 464 26.46 -7.06 3.44
CA HIS A 464 27.18 -8.08 2.65
C HIS A 464 26.45 -9.43 2.52
N ASP A 465 25.46 -9.69 3.37
CA ASP A 465 24.90 -11.04 3.53
C ASP A 465 23.55 -11.23 2.83
N ILE A 466 23.56 -11.11 1.51
CA ILE A 466 22.61 -11.91 0.73
C ILE A 466 23.47 -12.99 0.08
N ASP A 467 23.43 -14.19 0.65
CA ASP A 467 23.99 -15.41 0.05
C ASP A 467 23.16 -15.72 -1.21
N LEU A 468 23.40 -14.93 -2.26
CA LEU A 468 22.71 -15.00 -3.54
C LEU A 468 23.30 -16.16 -4.33
N LYS A 469 22.94 -17.38 -3.94
CA LYS A 469 23.04 -18.50 -4.86
C LYS A 469 21.89 -18.43 -5.83
N GLY A 470 22.19 -18.06 -7.08
CA GLY A 470 21.34 -18.33 -8.23
C GLY A 470 20.20 -17.35 -8.48
N TYR A 471 19.66 -17.52 -9.67
CA TYR A 471 18.64 -16.76 -10.39
C TYR A 471 17.26 -16.82 -9.72
N SER A 472 17.19 -16.47 -8.43
CA SER A 472 16.00 -16.60 -7.59
C SER A 472 15.01 -15.44 -7.71
N ARG A 473 15.34 -14.46 -8.55
CA ARG A 473 14.57 -13.23 -8.71
C ARG A 473 14.63 -12.74 -10.15
N LEU A 474 13.51 -12.19 -10.60
CA LEU A 474 13.41 -11.46 -11.86
C LEU A 474 12.70 -10.15 -11.62
N GLN A 475 13.07 -9.16 -12.41
CA GLN A 475 12.51 -7.84 -12.29
C GLN A 475 12.37 -7.12 -13.62
N GLY A 476 11.32 -6.32 -13.76
CA GLY A 476 11.09 -5.42 -14.88
C GLY A 476 10.43 -4.11 -14.45
N VAL A 477 10.39 -3.14 -15.36
CA VAL A 477 9.54 -1.95 -15.25
C VAL A 477 8.29 -2.18 -16.09
N SER A 478 7.14 -2.34 -15.45
CA SER A 478 5.87 -2.64 -16.13
C SER A 478 4.68 -2.18 -15.30
N SER A 479 3.57 -1.86 -15.97
CA SER A 479 2.30 -1.59 -15.29
C SER A 479 1.69 -2.89 -14.75
N ALA A 480 1.11 -2.83 -13.55
CA ALA A 480 0.31 -3.95 -13.02
C ALA A 480 -0.97 -4.19 -13.83
N THR A 481 -1.43 -3.21 -14.61
CA THR A 481 -2.59 -3.33 -15.52
C THR A 481 -2.31 -4.20 -16.75
N CYS A 482 -1.04 -4.54 -17.03
CA CYS A 482 -0.64 -5.35 -18.17
C CYS A 482 0.60 -6.19 -17.84
N LEU A 483 0.39 -7.43 -17.42
CA LEU A 483 1.43 -8.43 -17.13
C LEU A 483 1.63 -9.40 -18.31
N SER A 484 1.66 -8.88 -19.53
CA SER A 484 1.72 -9.68 -20.78
C SER A 484 2.94 -10.60 -20.88
N SER A 485 4.03 -10.29 -20.18
CA SER A 485 5.23 -11.14 -20.09
C SER A 485 5.08 -12.34 -19.14
N ILE A 486 3.93 -12.48 -18.48
CA ILE A 486 3.63 -13.55 -17.52
C ILE A 486 2.41 -14.35 -18.02
N ALA A 487 2.58 -15.65 -18.14
CA ALA A 487 1.56 -16.58 -18.62
C ALA A 487 0.42 -16.73 -17.62
N ASP A 488 -0.73 -17.19 -18.12
CA ASP A 488 -1.89 -17.49 -17.31
C ASP A 488 -1.58 -18.60 -16.31
N SER A 489 -2.11 -18.48 -15.09
CA SER A 489 -2.00 -19.52 -14.05
C SER A 489 -0.58 -20.06 -13.84
N SER A 490 0.42 -19.17 -13.80
CA SER A 490 1.83 -19.54 -13.63
C SER A 490 2.42 -19.13 -12.28
N ILE A 491 1.73 -18.30 -11.49
CA ILE A 491 2.19 -17.77 -10.21
C ILE A 491 1.53 -18.52 -9.04
N ASP A 492 2.29 -18.82 -7.98
CA ASP A 492 1.80 -19.57 -6.82
C ASP A 492 1.27 -18.70 -5.70
N TYR A 493 1.72 -17.44 -5.61
CA TYR A 493 1.30 -16.50 -4.58
C TYR A 493 1.57 -15.05 -5.01
N ALA A 494 0.68 -14.13 -4.65
CA ALA A 494 0.88 -12.70 -4.85
C ALA A 494 0.81 -11.94 -3.52
N PHE A 495 1.81 -11.11 -3.25
CA PHE A 495 1.78 -10.15 -2.15
C PHE A 495 1.98 -8.75 -2.73
N ILE A 496 1.02 -7.85 -2.50
CA ILE A 496 1.05 -6.50 -3.08
C ILE A 496 0.82 -5.42 -2.01
N ASP A 497 1.52 -4.29 -2.17
CA ASP A 497 1.36 -3.04 -1.41
C ASP A 497 1.00 -1.91 -2.41
N PRO A 498 -0.26 -1.87 -2.91
CA PRO A 498 -0.65 -0.94 -3.96
C PRO A 498 -0.73 0.51 -3.46
N PRO A 499 -0.76 1.51 -4.35
CA PRO A 499 -0.97 2.90 -3.96
C PRO A 499 -2.34 3.14 -3.29
N PHE A 500 -2.41 4.11 -2.37
CA PHE A 500 -3.60 4.40 -1.56
C PHE A 500 -4.31 5.71 -1.96
N GLY A 501 -4.84 5.78 -3.19
CA GLY A 501 -5.57 6.95 -3.69
C GLY A 501 -4.70 8.23 -3.68
N ALA A 502 -5.19 9.31 -3.08
CA ALA A 502 -4.49 10.61 -3.03
C ALA A 502 -3.32 10.70 -2.03
N ASN A 503 -2.94 9.62 -1.33
CA ASN A 503 -1.98 9.70 -0.23
C ASN A 503 -0.56 10.07 -0.68
N ILE A 504 -0.10 9.52 -1.81
CA ILE A 504 1.25 9.68 -2.35
C ILE A 504 1.15 9.74 -3.88
N ASN A 505 1.84 10.70 -4.51
CA ASN A 505 1.95 10.80 -5.98
C ASN A 505 3.37 10.37 -6.38
N TYR A 506 3.57 9.10 -6.67
CA TYR A 506 4.90 8.48 -6.75
C TYR A 506 5.72 9.02 -7.92
N SER A 507 5.15 9.14 -9.11
CA SER A 507 5.84 9.69 -10.29
C SER A 507 6.40 11.10 -10.03
N GLU A 508 5.64 11.95 -9.33
CA GLU A 508 6.10 13.28 -8.94
C GLU A 508 7.27 13.23 -7.95
N LEU A 509 7.21 12.35 -6.96
CA LEU A 509 8.25 12.25 -5.94
C LEU A 509 9.52 11.54 -6.47
N ASN A 510 9.36 10.62 -7.41
CA ASN A 510 10.43 9.84 -8.01
C ASN A 510 11.25 10.64 -9.04
N CYS A 511 10.75 11.80 -9.51
CA CYS A 511 11.40 12.59 -10.56
C CYS A 511 12.88 12.92 -10.26
N ILE A 512 13.26 13.08 -8.98
CA ILE A 512 14.65 13.33 -8.59
C ILE A 512 15.52 12.12 -8.91
N TRP A 513 15.09 10.91 -8.55
CA TRP A 513 15.82 9.69 -8.88
C TRP A 513 15.81 9.43 -10.39
N GLU A 514 14.65 9.53 -11.02
CA GLU A 514 14.46 9.23 -12.45
C GLU A 514 15.27 10.17 -13.34
N GLY A 515 15.39 11.45 -12.97
CA GLY A 515 16.29 12.38 -13.64
C GLY A 515 17.75 11.90 -13.62
N TRP A 516 18.24 11.38 -12.48
CA TRP A 516 19.59 10.80 -12.41
C TRP A 516 19.72 9.50 -13.21
N LEU A 517 18.66 8.69 -13.26
CA LEU A 517 18.64 7.40 -13.96
C LEU A 517 18.38 7.54 -15.47
N LYS A 518 17.87 8.70 -15.94
CA LYS A 518 17.51 9.00 -17.34
C LYS A 518 16.41 8.12 -17.94
N VAL A 519 15.64 7.47 -17.08
CA VAL A 519 14.47 6.66 -17.45
C VAL A 519 13.35 7.08 -16.51
N GLU A 520 12.26 7.59 -17.07
CA GLU A 520 11.15 8.23 -16.36
C GLU A 520 9.88 7.37 -16.39
N THR A 521 9.07 7.48 -15.33
CA THR A 521 7.78 6.80 -15.24
C THR A 521 6.83 7.32 -16.31
N ASN A 522 6.25 6.42 -17.11
CA ASN A 522 5.05 6.74 -17.87
C ASN A 522 3.83 6.70 -16.93
N ASN A 523 3.48 7.86 -16.37
CA ASN A 523 2.52 7.93 -15.29
C ASN A 523 1.05 7.74 -15.70
N LYS A 524 0.74 7.44 -16.97
CA LYS A 524 -0.65 7.23 -17.42
C LYS A 524 -1.36 6.16 -16.59
N GLN A 525 -0.72 5.01 -16.39
CA GLN A 525 -1.25 3.91 -15.58
C GLN A 525 -0.81 3.90 -14.12
N GLU A 526 -0.34 5.03 -13.60
CA GLU A 526 -0.14 5.19 -12.17
C GLU A 526 -1.50 5.20 -11.43
N ALA A 527 -1.81 4.17 -10.67
CA ALA A 527 -3.07 4.05 -9.93
C ALA A 527 -3.11 4.99 -8.71
N ILE A 528 -3.35 6.29 -8.93
CA ILE A 528 -3.45 7.32 -7.87
C ILE A 528 -4.61 8.29 -8.14
N GLU A 529 -5.09 8.95 -7.09
CA GLU A 529 -5.92 10.15 -7.25
C GLU A 529 -5.01 11.38 -7.37
N ASN A 530 -5.18 12.16 -8.44
CA ASN A 530 -4.38 13.36 -8.66
C ASN A 530 -5.10 14.39 -9.53
N LYS A 531 -5.53 15.49 -8.90
CA LYS A 531 -6.24 16.59 -9.57
C LYS A 531 -5.43 17.28 -10.69
N HIS A 532 -4.10 17.38 -10.57
CA HIS A 532 -3.26 18.03 -11.58
C HIS A 532 -3.05 17.12 -12.80
N GLN A 533 -2.96 15.81 -12.56
CA GLN A 533 -2.88 14.80 -13.61
C GLN A 533 -4.26 14.36 -14.13
N LYS A 534 -5.35 15.01 -13.67
CA LYS A 534 -6.75 14.71 -14.02
C LYS A 534 -7.16 13.26 -13.72
N LYS A 535 -6.68 12.70 -12.62
CA LYS A 535 -7.03 11.37 -12.12
C LYS A 535 -7.99 11.46 -10.94
N SER A 536 -9.20 10.98 -11.16
CA SER A 536 -10.27 10.88 -10.18
C SER A 536 -10.16 9.59 -9.34
N ILE A 537 -11.06 9.44 -8.38
CA ILE A 537 -11.22 8.19 -7.62
C ILE A 537 -11.72 7.04 -8.51
N ASP A 538 -12.51 7.34 -9.53
CA ASP A 538 -13.03 6.33 -10.45
C ASP A 538 -11.90 5.82 -11.36
N ASP A 539 -11.01 6.71 -11.83
CA ASP A 539 -9.80 6.32 -12.57
C ASP A 539 -8.91 5.41 -11.71
N TYR A 540 -8.69 5.78 -10.44
CA TYR A 540 -7.96 4.93 -9.48
C TYR A 540 -8.57 3.54 -9.37
N ARG A 541 -9.89 3.46 -9.20
CA ARG A 541 -10.62 2.18 -9.08
C ARG A 541 -10.50 1.34 -10.35
N LEU A 542 -10.66 1.93 -11.53
CA LEU A 542 -10.53 1.22 -12.81
C LEU A 542 -9.12 0.65 -13.01
N LEU A 543 -8.08 1.42 -12.65
CA LEU A 543 -6.68 0.96 -12.71
C LEU A 543 -6.41 -0.17 -11.71
N MET A 544 -6.94 -0.06 -10.50
CA MET A 544 -6.84 -1.15 -9.51
C MET A 544 -7.58 -2.40 -9.98
N LYS A 545 -8.79 -2.27 -10.53
CA LYS A 545 -9.55 -3.39 -11.13
C LYS A 545 -8.76 -4.07 -12.24
N ALA A 546 -8.22 -3.30 -13.19
CA ALA A 546 -7.39 -3.86 -14.27
C ALA A 546 -6.16 -4.60 -13.72
N SER A 547 -5.51 -4.03 -12.71
CA SER A 547 -4.36 -4.67 -12.04
C SER A 547 -4.75 -5.98 -11.36
N PHE A 548 -5.90 -6.01 -10.66
CA PHE A 548 -6.41 -7.23 -10.04
C PHE A 548 -6.86 -8.27 -11.07
N CYS A 549 -7.38 -7.86 -12.24
CA CYS A 549 -7.72 -8.79 -13.32
C CYS A 549 -6.46 -9.49 -13.86
N GLU A 550 -5.36 -8.75 -14.05
CA GLU A 550 -4.08 -9.36 -14.45
C GLU A 550 -3.52 -10.27 -13.36
N LEU A 551 -3.58 -9.88 -12.08
CA LEU A 551 -3.22 -10.74 -10.95
C LEU A 551 -4.07 -12.02 -10.94
N PHE A 552 -5.38 -11.91 -11.18
CA PHE A 552 -6.28 -13.04 -11.27
C PHE A 552 -5.91 -13.96 -12.42
N ARG A 553 -5.58 -13.42 -13.61
CA ARG A 553 -5.14 -14.18 -14.78
C ARG A 553 -3.88 -15.00 -14.50
N VAL A 554 -2.84 -14.38 -13.94
CA VAL A 554 -1.53 -15.02 -13.74
C VAL A 554 -1.47 -15.95 -12.52
N LEU A 555 -2.32 -15.75 -11.52
CA LEU A 555 -2.34 -16.60 -10.33
C LEU A 555 -2.95 -17.98 -10.63
N LYS A 556 -2.34 -19.05 -10.10
CA LYS A 556 -2.88 -20.41 -10.20
C LYS A 556 -4.21 -20.54 -9.44
N PRO A 557 -5.18 -21.34 -9.92
CA PRO A 557 -6.40 -21.64 -9.18
C PRO A 557 -6.14 -22.22 -7.79
N GLY A 558 -6.93 -21.83 -6.79
CA GLY A 558 -6.78 -22.23 -5.38
C GLY A 558 -5.64 -21.53 -4.63
N LYS A 559 -4.89 -20.64 -5.27
CA LYS A 559 -3.79 -19.89 -4.65
C LYS A 559 -4.23 -18.52 -4.13
N TRP A 560 -3.36 -17.93 -3.33
CA TRP A 560 -3.66 -16.77 -2.50
C TRP A 560 -3.08 -15.45 -3.04
N LEU A 561 -3.82 -14.37 -2.79
CA LEU A 561 -3.44 -12.98 -2.94
C LEU A 561 -3.53 -12.32 -1.56
N THR A 562 -2.47 -11.62 -1.18
CA THR A 562 -2.46 -10.74 0.00
C THR A 562 -2.27 -9.30 -0.44
N VAL A 563 -3.20 -8.44 -0.02
CA VAL A 563 -3.17 -7.00 -0.29
C VAL A 563 -2.96 -6.26 1.02
N GLU A 564 -1.83 -5.58 1.15
CA GLU A 564 -1.62 -4.64 2.25
C GLU A 564 -2.25 -3.29 1.92
N PHE A 565 -3.01 -2.73 2.85
CA PHE A 565 -3.73 -1.48 2.62
C PHE A 565 -3.80 -0.57 3.85
N SER A 566 -3.57 0.73 3.65
CA SER A 566 -3.73 1.72 4.72
C SER A 566 -4.31 3.04 4.21
N ASN A 567 -5.61 3.26 4.47
CA ASN A 567 -6.28 4.53 4.18
C ASN A 567 -7.39 4.82 5.20
N THR A 568 -7.59 6.09 5.53
CA THR A 568 -8.67 6.54 6.43
C THR A 568 -10.00 6.77 5.73
N LYS A 569 -10.04 6.80 4.38
CA LYS A 569 -11.26 7.03 3.60
C LYS A 569 -11.95 5.71 3.25
N ALA A 570 -13.20 5.56 3.68
CA ALA A 570 -14.05 4.41 3.34
C ALA A 570 -14.22 4.22 1.82
N THR A 571 -14.29 5.31 1.05
CA THR A 571 -14.42 5.23 -0.42
C THR A 571 -13.24 4.54 -1.10
N VAL A 572 -12.01 4.77 -0.63
CA VAL A 572 -10.80 4.13 -1.19
C VAL A 572 -10.76 2.65 -0.77
N TRP A 573 -11.15 2.36 0.46
CA TRP A 573 -11.28 0.99 0.97
C TRP A 573 -12.27 0.16 0.14
N ASN A 574 -13.47 0.68 -0.06
CA ASN A 574 -14.49 0.03 -0.87
C ASN A 574 -14.07 -0.11 -2.33
N SER A 575 -13.37 0.88 -2.88
CA SER A 575 -12.82 0.78 -4.25
C SER A 575 -11.85 -0.40 -4.40
N ILE A 576 -11.00 -0.66 -3.40
CA ILE A 576 -10.09 -1.81 -3.42
C ILE A 576 -10.86 -3.12 -3.25
N GLN A 577 -11.79 -3.21 -2.29
CA GLN A 577 -12.57 -4.42 -2.09
C GLN A 577 -13.41 -4.78 -3.32
N SER A 578 -14.13 -3.81 -3.90
CA SER A 578 -14.92 -4.07 -5.11
C SER A 578 -14.01 -4.45 -6.28
N ALA A 579 -12.85 -3.80 -6.44
CA ALA A 579 -11.90 -4.16 -7.50
C ALA A 579 -11.34 -5.59 -7.35
N ILE A 580 -11.07 -6.07 -6.12
CA ILE A 580 -10.65 -7.45 -5.84
C ILE A 580 -11.78 -8.42 -6.19
N THR A 581 -13.00 -8.15 -5.70
CA THR A 581 -14.19 -9.00 -5.90
C THR A 581 -14.57 -9.10 -7.39
N GLU A 582 -14.61 -7.97 -8.08
CA GLU A 582 -14.92 -7.86 -9.51
C GLU A 582 -13.88 -8.57 -10.39
N ALA A 583 -12.60 -8.54 -10.00
CA ALA A 583 -11.55 -9.24 -10.73
C ALA A 583 -11.67 -10.78 -10.67
N GLY A 584 -12.41 -11.33 -9.72
CA GLY A 584 -12.64 -12.77 -9.62
C GLY A 584 -12.26 -13.38 -8.26
N PHE A 585 -11.51 -12.66 -7.43
CA PHE A 585 -11.07 -13.16 -6.13
C PHE A 585 -12.24 -13.29 -5.14
N ILE A 586 -12.05 -14.13 -4.12
CA ILE A 586 -12.95 -14.25 -2.98
C ILE A 586 -12.16 -13.85 -1.74
N VAL A 587 -12.66 -12.87 -0.99
CA VAL A 587 -12.05 -12.41 0.27
C VAL A 587 -12.35 -13.43 1.36
N ALA A 588 -11.30 -13.96 1.99
CA ALA A 588 -11.41 -14.95 3.06
C ALA A 588 -11.04 -14.40 4.44
N ASN A 589 -10.26 -13.32 4.51
CA ASN A 589 -10.02 -12.62 5.76
C ASN A 589 -9.57 -11.16 5.57
N ILE A 590 -9.95 -10.31 6.53
CA ILE A 590 -9.37 -8.98 6.75
C ILE A 590 -8.75 -8.94 8.16
N SER A 591 -7.46 -8.60 8.25
CA SER A 591 -6.71 -8.52 9.52
C SER A 591 -5.92 -7.22 9.65
N ALA A 592 -5.38 -6.93 10.84
CA ALA A 592 -4.57 -5.75 11.10
C ALA A 592 -3.06 -6.09 11.14
N LEU A 593 -2.25 -5.16 10.63
CA LEU A 593 -0.80 -5.21 10.59
C LEU A 593 -0.23 -4.04 11.41
N ASP A 594 0.40 -4.35 12.55
CA ASP A 594 0.99 -3.34 13.43
C ASP A 594 2.50 -3.19 13.19
N LYS A 595 2.91 -2.12 12.51
CA LYS A 595 4.33 -1.84 12.25
C LYS A 595 5.12 -1.30 13.46
N ARG A 596 4.61 -1.37 14.69
CA ARG A 596 5.17 -0.89 15.99
C ARG A 596 5.55 0.60 16.06
N GLN A 597 5.62 1.30 14.94
CA GLN A 597 6.05 2.68 14.81
C GLN A 597 5.15 3.41 13.80
N GLY A 598 4.12 4.07 14.34
CA GLY A 598 3.21 4.93 13.60
C GLY A 598 3.93 6.13 12.98
N SER A 599 3.40 6.62 11.86
CA SER A 599 3.88 7.88 11.27
C SER A 599 3.59 9.05 12.24
N PHE A 600 4.35 10.14 12.15
CA PHE A 600 4.13 11.33 12.98
C PHE A 600 2.68 11.86 12.91
N LYS A 601 2.00 11.68 11.77
CA LYS A 601 0.56 12.00 11.60
C LYS A 601 -0.37 11.02 12.33
N ALA A 602 -0.04 9.72 12.34
CA ALA A 602 -0.81 8.71 13.08
C ALA A 602 -0.77 8.92 14.60
N VAL A 603 0.30 9.53 15.12
CA VAL A 603 0.47 9.83 16.56
C VAL A 603 -0.22 11.13 16.98
N THR A 604 -0.45 12.07 16.06
CA THR A 604 -0.90 13.44 16.38
C THR A 604 -2.34 13.75 15.98
N THR A 605 -3.02 12.87 15.24
CA THR A 605 -4.39 13.11 14.73
C THR A 605 -5.33 12.00 15.21
N SER A 606 -6.46 12.36 15.83
CA SER A 606 -7.46 11.41 16.38
C SER A 606 -8.23 10.62 15.31
N THR A 607 -8.17 11.04 14.04
CA THR A 607 -8.85 10.46 12.89
C THR A 607 -7.97 9.58 12.00
N ALA A 608 -6.70 9.36 12.37
CA ALA A 608 -5.81 8.49 11.61
C ALA A 608 -6.02 7.02 11.99
N VAL A 609 -6.17 6.15 10.97
CA VAL A 609 -6.16 4.70 11.14
C VAL A 609 -4.84 4.31 11.82
N LYS A 610 -4.93 3.58 12.94
CA LYS A 610 -3.77 3.29 13.80
C LYS A 610 -2.95 2.09 13.33
N GLN A 611 -3.50 1.22 12.49
CA GLN A 611 -2.90 -0.04 12.02
C GLN A 611 -3.19 -0.23 10.53
N ASP A 612 -2.23 -0.74 9.78
CA ASP A 612 -2.46 -1.08 8.36
C ASP A 612 -3.38 -2.32 8.31
N LEU A 613 -4.25 -2.45 7.31
CA LEU A 613 -5.09 -3.63 7.11
C LEU A 613 -4.48 -4.56 6.07
N VAL A 614 -4.75 -5.84 6.19
CA VAL A 614 -4.32 -6.86 5.24
C VAL A 614 -5.52 -7.68 4.81
N ILE A 615 -5.74 -7.73 3.50
CA ILE A 615 -6.80 -8.52 2.87
C ILE A 615 -6.17 -9.80 2.36
N SER A 616 -6.62 -10.95 2.85
CA SER A 616 -6.30 -12.27 2.29
C SER A 616 -7.46 -12.74 1.41
N ALA A 617 -7.19 -12.90 0.12
CA ALA A 617 -8.14 -13.36 -0.87
C ALA A 617 -7.57 -14.53 -1.66
N TYR A 618 -8.42 -15.36 -2.26
CA TYR A 618 -7.97 -16.50 -3.06
C TYR A 618 -8.64 -16.55 -4.42
N LYS A 619 -7.95 -17.15 -5.40
CA LYS A 619 -8.52 -17.47 -6.70
C LYS A 619 -9.32 -18.78 -6.58
N PRO A 620 -10.60 -18.83 -7.00
CA PRO A 620 -11.39 -20.05 -6.93
C PRO A 620 -10.73 -21.24 -7.67
N ILE A 621 -11.02 -22.46 -7.23
CA ILE A 621 -10.59 -23.68 -7.92
C ILE A 621 -11.38 -23.89 -9.22
N LYS A 622 -10.74 -24.46 -10.25
CA LYS A 622 -11.36 -24.62 -11.60
C LYS A 622 -12.70 -25.37 -11.57
N SER A 623 -12.86 -26.35 -10.69
CA SER A 623 -14.11 -27.12 -10.56
C SER A 623 -15.30 -26.26 -10.15
N LEU A 624 -15.10 -25.23 -9.33
CA LEU A 624 -16.16 -24.27 -9.00
C LEU A 624 -16.51 -23.41 -10.21
N GLU A 625 -15.52 -22.92 -10.95
CA GLU A 625 -15.75 -22.08 -12.14
C GLU A 625 -16.45 -22.84 -13.27
N SER A 626 -16.13 -24.13 -13.48
CA SER A 626 -16.78 -24.95 -14.51
C SER A 626 -18.25 -25.20 -14.22
N ASN A 627 -18.63 -25.37 -12.95
CA ASN A 627 -20.01 -25.69 -12.57
C ASN A 627 -20.96 -24.49 -12.78
N VAL A 628 -20.47 -23.27 -12.59
CA VAL A 628 -21.28 -22.05 -12.79
C VAL A 628 -21.45 -21.71 -14.27
N ASN A 629 -20.40 -21.89 -15.07
CA ASN A 629 -20.45 -21.60 -16.50
C ASN A 629 -21.27 -22.65 -17.31
N SER A 630 -21.50 -23.84 -16.74
CA SER A 630 -22.48 -24.77 -17.30
C SER A 630 -23.89 -24.25 -17.00
N ASN A 631 -24.72 -24.05 -18.04
CA ASN A 631 -26.05 -23.40 -18.07
C ASN A 631 -27.12 -23.86 -17.03
N SER A 632 -26.80 -24.60 -15.98
CA SER A 632 -27.70 -24.91 -14.87
C SER A 632 -27.44 -23.99 -13.67
N VAL A 633 -27.96 -22.76 -13.73
CA VAL A 633 -28.13 -21.90 -12.55
C VAL A 633 -29.13 -22.60 -11.61
N ASN A 634 -28.62 -23.40 -10.69
CA ASN A 634 -29.43 -24.21 -9.79
C ASN A 634 -29.02 -24.01 -8.32
N VAL A 635 -29.89 -24.48 -7.43
CA VAL A 635 -29.68 -24.37 -5.99
C VAL A 635 -28.46 -25.18 -5.53
N GLU A 636 -28.06 -26.23 -6.25
CA GLU A 636 -26.90 -27.07 -5.92
C GLU A 636 -25.58 -26.29 -6.05
N GLY A 637 -25.42 -25.48 -7.11
CA GLY A 637 -24.23 -24.65 -7.31
C GLY A 637 -23.96 -23.67 -6.15
N VAL A 638 -25.01 -23.20 -5.45
CA VAL A 638 -24.84 -22.39 -4.24
C VAL A 638 -24.19 -23.19 -3.12
N TRP A 639 -24.60 -24.44 -2.93
CA TRP A 639 -24.07 -25.29 -1.87
C TRP A 639 -22.69 -25.82 -2.19
N ASP A 640 -22.38 -26.06 -3.46
CA ASP A 640 -21.02 -26.38 -3.91
C ASP A 640 -20.07 -25.21 -3.61
N PHE A 641 -20.49 -23.99 -3.95
CA PHE A 641 -19.75 -22.77 -3.62
C PHE A 641 -19.53 -22.61 -2.12
N ILE A 642 -20.58 -22.70 -1.30
CA ILE A 642 -20.44 -22.56 0.16
C ILE A 642 -19.55 -23.66 0.74
N SER A 643 -19.73 -24.91 0.29
CA SER A 643 -18.92 -26.02 0.79
C SER A 643 -17.45 -25.75 0.52
N ALA A 644 -17.10 -25.33 -0.70
CA ALA A 644 -15.73 -25.00 -1.03
C ALA A 644 -15.23 -23.73 -0.31
N HIS A 645 -16.05 -22.68 -0.20
CA HIS A 645 -15.65 -21.46 0.51
C HIS A 645 -15.36 -21.73 1.99
N LEU A 646 -16.16 -22.55 2.66
CA LEU A 646 -15.91 -22.94 4.05
C LEU A 646 -14.59 -23.71 4.26
N GLU A 647 -14.05 -24.36 3.22
CA GLU A 647 -12.69 -24.93 3.26
C GLU A 647 -11.62 -23.83 3.34
N PHE A 648 -11.83 -22.71 2.65
CA PHE A 648 -10.89 -21.58 2.63
C PHE A 648 -11.01 -20.65 3.83
N LEU A 649 -11.87 -20.92 4.81
CA LEU A 649 -12.01 -20.08 6.01
C LEU A 649 -11.35 -20.74 7.22
N SER A 650 -10.71 -19.96 8.08
CA SER A 650 -10.11 -20.48 9.30
C SER A 650 -11.14 -21.22 10.17
N VAL A 651 -10.79 -22.37 10.74
CA VAL A 651 -11.70 -23.10 11.64
C VAL A 651 -11.73 -22.47 13.03
N VAL A 652 -10.58 -22.03 13.55
CA VAL A 652 -10.45 -21.48 14.91
C VAL A 652 -9.56 -20.23 14.91
N LYS A 653 -10.00 -19.18 15.60
CA LYS A 653 -9.18 -18.00 15.93
C LYS A 653 -9.17 -17.77 17.45
N MET A 654 -7.99 -17.66 18.04
CA MET A 654 -7.80 -17.51 19.49
C MET A 654 -7.06 -16.20 19.81
N SER A 655 -7.46 -15.52 20.89
CA SER A 655 -6.70 -14.43 21.53
C SER A 655 -6.88 -14.53 23.03
N ASP A 656 -5.79 -14.44 23.79
CA ASP A 656 -5.81 -14.45 25.27
C ASP A 656 -6.63 -15.61 25.87
N ASN A 657 -6.57 -16.79 25.25
CA ASN A 657 -7.33 -17.99 25.64
C ASN A 657 -8.87 -17.91 25.46
N GLU A 658 -9.34 -16.90 24.73
CA GLU A 658 -10.73 -16.76 24.27
C GLU A 658 -10.84 -17.03 22.77
N ILE A 659 -11.98 -17.58 22.36
CA ILE A 659 -12.31 -17.70 20.94
C ILE A 659 -12.77 -16.34 20.42
N ILE A 660 -12.16 -15.90 19.33
CA ILE A 660 -12.61 -14.75 18.55
C ILE A 660 -13.60 -15.27 17.49
N PRO A 661 -14.83 -14.75 17.43
CA PRO A 661 -15.75 -15.04 16.32
C PRO A 661 -15.10 -14.75 14.97
N ILE A 662 -15.34 -15.60 13.97
CA ILE A 662 -14.81 -15.44 12.62
C ILE A 662 -15.96 -14.88 11.76
N PRO A 663 -15.99 -13.55 11.48
CA PRO A 663 -17.10 -12.93 10.77
C PRO A 663 -17.41 -13.59 9.42
N GLU A 664 -16.39 -14.08 8.73
CA GLU A 664 -16.52 -14.70 7.41
C GLU A 664 -17.33 -16.01 7.44
N ARG A 665 -17.56 -16.61 8.63
CA ARG A 665 -18.46 -17.77 8.83
C ARG A 665 -19.89 -17.40 9.25
N ASP A 666 -20.21 -16.11 9.37
CA ASP A 666 -21.56 -15.61 9.66
C ASP A 666 -22.50 -15.91 8.48
N PRO A 667 -23.72 -16.41 8.71
CA PRO A 667 -24.67 -16.75 7.64
C PRO A 667 -24.99 -15.60 6.68
N ARG A 668 -24.94 -14.34 7.13
CA ARG A 668 -25.18 -13.17 6.28
C ARG A 668 -24.00 -12.90 5.37
N ILE A 669 -22.78 -12.95 5.92
CA ILE A 669 -21.54 -12.75 5.15
C ILE A 669 -21.38 -13.88 4.13
N LEU A 670 -21.70 -15.12 4.50
CA LEU A 670 -21.73 -16.25 3.57
C LEU A 670 -22.75 -16.04 2.43
N TYR A 671 -23.95 -15.51 2.73
CA TYR A 671 -24.92 -15.18 1.68
C TYR A 671 -24.44 -14.04 0.77
N ASP A 672 -23.77 -13.04 1.33
CA ASP A 672 -23.19 -11.94 0.57
C ASP A 672 -22.14 -12.45 -0.42
N GLN A 673 -21.30 -13.41 -0.02
CA GLN A 673 -20.36 -14.08 -0.93
C GLN A 673 -21.08 -14.83 -2.06
N VAL A 674 -22.23 -15.47 -1.80
CA VAL A 674 -23.06 -16.09 -2.84
C VAL A 674 -23.58 -15.04 -3.82
N VAL A 675 -24.13 -13.92 -3.33
CA VAL A 675 -24.64 -12.85 -4.19
C VAL A 675 -23.53 -12.32 -5.09
N SER A 676 -22.38 -11.94 -4.52
CA SER A 676 -21.23 -11.45 -5.28
C SER A 676 -20.73 -12.47 -6.31
N TYR A 677 -20.67 -13.75 -5.94
CA TYR A 677 -20.25 -14.83 -6.82
C TYR A 677 -21.19 -14.99 -8.03
N PHE A 678 -22.50 -15.06 -7.84
CA PHE A 678 -23.45 -15.26 -8.95
C PHE A 678 -23.61 -14.02 -9.83
N VAL A 679 -23.68 -12.82 -9.23
CA VAL A 679 -23.80 -11.55 -9.98
C VAL A 679 -22.60 -11.35 -10.91
N ARG A 680 -21.38 -11.67 -10.46
CA ARG A 680 -20.17 -11.58 -11.27
C ARG A 680 -20.18 -12.51 -12.50
N HIS A 681 -20.84 -13.66 -12.40
CA HIS A 681 -20.99 -14.58 -13.53
C HIS A 681 -22.21 -14.23 -14.41
N ASN A 682 -22.80 -13.04 -14.23
CA ASN A 682 -24.01 -12.59 -14.93
C ASN A 682 -25.18 -13.57 -14.77
N HIS A 683 -25.29 -14.20 -13.59
CA HIS A 683 -26.37 -15.12 -13.26
C HIS A 683 -27.25 -14.57 -12.14
N PRO A 684 -28.58 -14.83 -12.16
CA PRO A 684 -29.44 -14.52 -11.03
C PRO A 684 -29.11 -15.45 -9.85
N VAL A 685 -29.28 -14.94 -8.63
CA VAL A 685 -29.09 -15.74 -7.42
C VAL A 685 -30.26 -16.74 -7.32
N PRO A 686 -30.02 -18.07 -7.32
CA PRO A 686 -31.08 -19.06 -7.47
C PRO A 686 -31.94 -19.26 -6.21
N ILE A 687 -31.59 -18.62 -5.09
CA ILE A 687 -32.29 -18.71 -3.81
C ILE A 687 -32.34 -17.36 -3.08
N SER A 688 -33.44 -17.11 -2.40
CA SER A 688 -33.57 -15.96 -1.49
C SER A 688 -32.75 -16.14 -0.21
N SER A 689 -32.45 -15.03 0.49
CA SER A 689 -31.74 -15.05 1.78
C SER A 689 -32.42 -15.96 2.82
N ALA A 690 -33.75 -15.95 2.87
CA ALA A 690 -34.51 -16.81 3.80
C ALA A 690 -34.35 -18.31 3.47
N GLN A 691 -34.44 -18.68 2.19
CA GLN A 691 -34.23 -20.06 1.75
C GLN A 691 -32.78 -20.50 1.99
N PHE A 692 -31.81 -19.60 1.78
CA PHE A 692 -30.41 -19.85 2.08
C PHE A 692 -30.20 -20.14 3.57
N GLN A 693 -30.70 -19.29 4.47
CA GLN A 693 -30.51 -19.51 5.91
C GLN A 693 -31.11 -20.83 6.41
N ILE A 694 -32.27 -21.23 5.87
CA ILE A 694 -32.87 -22.54 6.17
C ILE A 694 -32.01 -23.68 5.62
N GLY A 695 -31.58 -23.58 4.35
CA GLY A 695 -30.75 -24.60 3.70
C GLY A 695 -29.39 -24.76 4.37
N LEU A 696 -28.78 -23.66 4.83
CA LEU A 696 -27.48 -23.63 5.49
C LEU A 696 -27.52 -24.45 6.79
N LYS A 697 -28.56 -24.26 7.61
CA LYS A 697 -28.80 -25.05 8.84
C LYS A 697 -29.03 -26.53 8.60
N ASN A 698 -29.60 -26.88 7.45
CA ASN A 698 -29.85 -28.28 7.10
C ASN A 698 -28.60 -28.99 6.54
N LYS A 699 -27.67 -28.25 5.94
CA LYS A 699 -26.50 -28.81 5.24
C LYS A 699 -25.20 -28.74 6.02
N PHE A 700 -25.05 -27.75 6.89
CA PHE A 700 -23.80 -27.48 7.62
C PHE A 700 -24.05 -27.40 9.12
N ALA A 701 -23.00 -27.66 9.90
CA ALA A 701 -23.09 -27.64 11.35
C ALA A 701 -22.97 -26.21 11.89
N GLU A 702 -23.94 -25.78 12.69
CA GLU A 702 -23.91 -24.49 13.39
C GLU A 702 -23.18 -24.62 14.74
N ARG A 703 -22.26 -23.69 15.03
CA ARG A 703 -21.60 -23.53 16.34
C ARG A 703 -21.44 -22.04 16.64
N ASP A 704 -21.95 -21.61 17.79
CA ASP A 704 -21.82 -20.22 18.26
C ASP A 704 -22.22 -19.16 17.20
N GLY A 705 -23.22 -19.46 16.35
CA GLY A 705 -23.71 -18.59 15.28
C GLY A 705 -22.91 -18.67 13.95
N MET A 706 -21.86 -19.49 13.89
CA MET A 706 -21.02 -19.74 12.71
C MET A 706 -21.31 -21.11 12.09
N PHE A 707 -20.99 -21.27 10.81
CA PHE A 707 -21.21 -22.53 10.07
C PHE A 707 -19.91 -23.25 9.67
N PHE A 708 -19.93 -24.57 9.76
CA PHE A 708 -18.77 -25.44 9.58
C PHE A 708 -19.10 -26.67 8.74
N LEU A 709 -18.09 -27.15 8.01
CA LEU A 709 -18.12 -28.47 7.40
C LEU A 709 -18.05 -29.55 8.50
N GLN A 710 -18.64 -30.71 8.23
CA GLN A 710 -18.79 -31.74 9.25
C GLN A 710 -17.44 -32.20 9.85
N HIS A 711 -16.38 -32.24 9.06
CA HIS A 711 -15.05 -32.63 9.53
C HIS A 711 -14.37 -31.52 10.37
N GLN A 712 -14.70 -30.24 10.14
CA GLN A 712 -14.16 -29.07 10.87
C GLN A 712 -14.73 -28.95 12.29
N VAL A 713 -15.94 -29.47 12.53
CA VAL A 713 -16.65 -29.37 13.83
C VAL A 713 -15.79 -29.90 15.00
N SER A 714 -15.10 -31.02 14.78
CA SER A 714 -14.33 -31.66 15.84
C SER A 714 -13.13 -30.82 16.31
N GLU A 715 -12.57 -30.01 15.42
CA GLU A 715 -11.48 -29.10 15.72
C GLU A 715 -11.99 -27.89 16.49
N TYR A 716 -13.08 -27.27 16.03
CA TYR A 716 -13.72 -26.15 16.71
C TYR A 716 -14.16 -26.53 18.14
N ASP A 717 -14.87 -27.65 18.31
CA ASP A 717 -15.38 -28.09 19.61
C ASP A 717 -14.24 -28.35 20.62
N LYS A 718 -13.08 -28.85 20.15
CA LYS A 718 -11.88 -29.02 20.99
C LYS A 718 -11.28 -27.70 21.44
N ALA A 719 -11.21 -26.71 20.55
CA ALA A 719 -10.75 -25.37 20.91
C ALA A 719 -11.71 -24.70 21.88
N ARG A 720 -13.01 -24.82 21.63
CA ARG A 720 -14.08 -24.26 22.48
C ARG A 720 -14.03 -24.81 23.89
N ALA A 721 -13.83 -26.11 24.05
CA ALA A 721 -13.68 -26.76 25.36
C ALA A 721 -12.46 -26.30 26.17
N ARG A 722 -11.42 -25.77 25.50
CA ARG A 722 -10.19 -25.24 26.14
C ARG A 722 -10.27 -23.73 26.44
N SER A 723 -11.24 -23.04 25.84
CA SER A 723 -11.43 -21.59 26.00
C SER A 723 -12.23 -21.24 27.26
N SER A 724 -11.93 -20.09 27.87
CA SER A 724 -12.68 -19.58 29.04
C SER A 724 -14.01 -18.92 28.66
N SER A 725 -14.08 -18.29 27.48
CA SER A 725 -15.25 -17.55 27.00
C SER A 725 -15.16 -17.28 25.48
N ILE A 726 -16.21 -16.67 24.89
CA ILE A 726 -16.14 -16.05 23.54
C ILE A 726 -16.01 -14.56 23.75
N LYS A 727 -15.03 -13.95 23.06
CA LYS A 727 -14.84 -12.51 23.11
C LYS A 727 -16.03 -11.80 22.45
N GLN A 728 -16.73 -10.98 23.21
CA GLN A 728 -17.86 -10.19 22.70
C GLN A 728 -17.33 -8.98 21.90
N LEU A 729 -17.66 -8.92 20.61
CA LEU A 729 -17.34 -7.76 19.77
C LEU A 729 -18.27 -6.59 20.12
N SER A 730 -17.73 -5.38 20.30
CA SER A 730 -18.53 -4.15 20.43
C SER A 730 -19.06 -3.74 19.06
N ILE A 731 -20.38 -3.74 18.87
CA ILE A 731 -21.03 -3.28 17.64
C ILE A 731 -21.26 -1.77 17.76
N PHE A 732 -20.55 -0.97 16.96
CA PHE A 732 -20.83 0.46 16.84
C PHE A 732 -22.03 0.67 15.92
N VAL A 733 -22.93 1.61 16.25
CA VAL A 733 -24.10 1.94 15.43
C VAL A 733 -23.90 3.26 14.70
N ASP A 734 -23.67 3.18 13.38
CA ASP A 734 -23.37 4.31 12.50
C ASP A 734 -24.14 4.29 11.15
N ASP A 735 -24.87 3.22 10.83
CA ASP A 735 -25.74 3.10 9.66
C ASP A 735 -26.95 2.16 9.91
N GLU A 736 -27.82 1.98 8.90
CA GLU A 736 -29.01 1.14 9.03
C GLU A 736 -28.66 -0.32 9.31
N ALA A 737 -27.61 -0.86 8.68
CA ALA A 737 -27.22 -2.26 8.80
C ALA A 737 -26.64 -2.55 10.19
N SER A 738 -25.74 -1.70 10.70
CA SER A 738 -25.15 -1.82 12.03
C SER A 738 -26.18 -1.61 13.14
N ALA A 739 -27.17 -0.72 12.92
CA ALA A 739 -28.30 -0.54 13.82
C ALA A 739 -29.17 -1.80 13.95
N ILE A 740 -29.51 -2.45 12.83
CA ILE A 740 -30.30 -3.69 12.82
C ILE A 740 -29.52 -4.83 13.50
N GLU A 741 -28.22 -4.91 13.24
CA GLU A 741 -27.35 -5.92 13.87
C GLU A 741 -27.28 -5.75 15.39
N TRP A 742 -27.05 -4.52 15.85
CA TRP A 742 -27.05 -4.21 17.28
C TRP A 742 -28.40 -4.54 17.92
N LEU A 743 -29.53 -4.16 17.29
CA LEU A 743 -30.87 -4.49 17.79
C LEU A 743 -31.09 -5.99 17.84
N ARG A 744 -30.61 -6.74 16.84
CA ARG A 744 -30.72 -8.20 16.82
C ARG A 744 -29.93 -8.81 17.95
N PHE A 745 -28.72 -8.33 18.21
CA PHE A 745 -27.92 -8.77 19.34
C PHE A 745 -28.64 -8.51 20.68
N GLU A 746 -29.13 -7.29 20.87
CA GLU A 746 -29.85 -6.89 22.10
C GLU A 746 -31.14 -7.68 22.35
N LEU A 747 -31.83 -8.08 21.28
CA LEU A 747 -33.12 -8.78 21.35
C LEU A 747 -33.01 -10.31 21.31
N SER A 748 -31.90 -10.88 20.85
CA SER A 748 -31.73 -12.33 20.67
C SER A 748 -31.85 -13.11 21.99
N ASN A 749 -31.29 -12.57 23.08
CA ASN A 749 -31.30 -13.22 24.39
C ASN A 749 -32.29 -12.59 25.38
N LYS A 750 -32.75 -11.37 25.11
CA LYS A 750 -33.59 -10.58 26.02
C LYS A 750 -34.63 -9.78 25.24
N PRO A 751 -35.85 -10.31 25.06
CA PRO A 751 -36.97 -9.53 24.53
C PRO A 751 -37.27 -8.30 25.40
N LYS A 752 -37.30 -7.12 24.78
CA LYS A 752 -37.35 -5.82 25.45
C LYS A 752 -38.50 -4.97 24.96
N THR A 753 -39.02 -4.08 25.82
CA THR A 753 -39.98 -3.07 25.40
C THR A 753 -39.26 -1.91 24.69
N TYR A 754 -39.99 -1.08 23.94
CA TYR A 754 -39.39 0.11 23.31
C TYR A 754 -38.66 1.02 24.34
N SER A 755 -39.24 1.21 25.53
CA SER A 755 -38.64 2.00 26.60
C SER A 755 -37.35 1.42 27.17
N ASP A 756 -37.16 0.10 27.08
CA ASP A 756 -35.92 -0.56 27.50
C ASP A 756 -34.81 -0.42 26.44
N ILE A 757 -35.20 -0.39 25.15
CA ILE A 757 -34.27 -0.36 24.01
C ILE A 757 -33.80 1.07 23.75
N HIS A 758 -34.70 2.05 23.80
CA HIS A 758 -34.42 3.40 23.34
C HIS A 758 -33.22 4.07 24.04
N PRO A 759 -33.06 4.03 25.38
CA PRO A 759 -31.89 4.62 26.05
C PRO A 759 -30.57 3.92 25.67
N LEU A 760 -30.61 2.60 25.46
CA LEU A 760 -29.45 1.82 25.06
C LEU A 760 -29.04 2.16 23.62
N PHE A 761 -30.02 2.28 22.73
CA PHE A 761 -29.79 2.61 21.32
C PHE A 761 -29.15 4.00 21.18
N ILE A 762 -29.64 5.00 21.92
CA ILE A 762 -29.06 6.36 21.89
C ILE A 762 -27.61 6.39 22.39
N ASN A 763 -27.26 5.57 23.39
CA ASN A 763 -25.90 5.51 23.92
C ASN A 763 -24.89 4.91 22.93
N GLU A 764 -25.35 4.01 22.06
CA GLU A 764 -24.51 3.29 21.09
C GLU A 764 -24.42 3.99 19.73
N LEU A 765 -25.24 5.03 19.49
CA LEU A 765 -25.14 5.87 18.31
C LEU A 765 -23.83 6.67 18.32
N SER A 766 -22.88 6.27 17.48
CA SER A 766 -21.57 6.93 17.32
C SER A 766 -21.59 8.05 16.25
N GLY A 767 -22.71 8.21 15.56
CA GLY A 767 -22.98 9.21 14.52
C GLY A 767 -23.37 8.55 13.19
N TRP A 768 -24.49 8.96 12.60
CA TRP A 768 -25.01 8.36 11.36
C TRP A 768 -24.25 8.86 10.12
N LYS A 769 -24.09 8.00 9.09
CA LYS A 769 -23.50 8.38 7.80
C LYS A 769 -24.21 9.60 7.20
N LYS A 770 -23.44 10.64 6.83
CA LYS A 770 -23.98 11.97 6.46
C LYS A 770 -24.94 11.98 5.27
N ASN A 771 -24.72 11.08 4.30
CA ASN A 771 -25.46 11.03 3.03
C ASN A 771 -26.52 9.92 3.01
N GLU A 772 -26.77 9.28 4.15
CA GLU A 772 -27.76 8.21 4.29
C GLU A 772 -28.95 8.70 5.11
N LEU A 773 -30.15 8.20 4.77
CA LEU A 773 -31.35 8.46 5.56
C LEU A 773 -31.27 7.72 6.90
N GLN A 774 -31.22 8.46 8.01
CA GLN A 774 -31.37 7.88 9.34
C GLN A 774 -32.83 7.54 9.62
N LEU A 775 -33.10 6.27 9.93
CA LEU A 775 -34.44 5.82 10.32
C LEU A 775 -34.66 5.95 11.82
N GLU A 776 -35.92 6.19 12.19
CA GLU A 776 -36.35 6.13 13.58
C GLU A 776 -36.28 4.69 14.13
N LEU A 777 -35.96 4.55 15.42
CA LEU A 777 -35.89 3.24 16.09
C LEU A 777 -37.19 2.43 15.93
N SER A 778 -38.35 3.09 15.95
CA SER A 778 -39.64 2.44 15.71
C SER A 778 -39.71 1.80 14.33
N THR A 779 -39.20 2.49 13.31
CA THR A 779 -39.18 2.00 11.93
C THR A 779 -38.24 0.80 11.80
N LEU A 780 -37.06 0.87 12.42
CA LEU A 780 -36.11 -0.25 12.46
C LEU A 780 -36.72 -1.47 13.15
N LEU A 781 -37.41 -1.27 14.27
CA LEU A 781 -38.08 -2.34 15.00
C LEU A 781 -39.23 -2.96 14.21
N GLU A 782 -40.12 -2.15 13.65
CA GLU A 782 -41.30 -2.59 12.89
C GLU A 782 -40.93 -3.35 11.62
N GLN A 783 -39.84 -2.98 10.95
CA GLN A 783 -39.43 -3.61 9.69
C GLN A 783 -38.56 -4.85 9.85
N ASN A 784 -37.92 -5.05 11.02
CA ASN A 784 -36.92 -6.11 11.21
C ASN A 784 -37.21 -7.07 12.39
N PHE A 785 -38.15 -6.73 13.27
CA PHE A 785 -38.47 -7.49 14.48
C PHE A 785 -39.98 -7.65 14.67
N ILE A 786 -40.39 -8.52 15.60
CA ILE A 786 -41.81 -8.74 15.91
C ILE A 786 -42.12 -8.16 17.29
N LYS A 787 -43.19 -7.37 17.37
CA LYS A 787 -43.78 -6.90 18.62
C LYS A 787 -44.92 -7.84 19.02
N TYR A 788 -44.88 -8.36 20.24
CA TYR A 788 -45.99 -9.15 20.76
C TYR A 788 -47.15 -8.24 21.21
N ASP A 789 -48.31 -8.40 20.58
CA ASP A 789 -49.49 -7.54 20.77
C ASP A 789 -50.45 -8.01 21.89
N GLY A 790 -50.20 -9.21 22.44
CA GLY A 790 -50.99 -9.80 23.51
C GLY A 790 -52.27 -10.52 23.08
N LYS A 791 -52.45 -10.79 21.77
CA LYS A 791 -53.66 -11.48 21.27
C LYS A 791 -53.50 -12.99 21.08
N GLU A 792 -52.31 -13.43 20.70
CA GLU A 792 -51.97 -14.86 20.53
C GLU A 792 -51.26 -15.41 21.77
N GLU A 793 -50.98 -16.71 21.80
CA GLU A 793 -50.09 -17.30 22.83
C GLU A 793 -48.73 -16.60 22.85
N VAL A 794 -48.13 -16.50 24.05
CA VAL A 794 -46.80 -15.89 24.23
C VAL A 794 -45.75 -16.69 23.41
N PRO A 795 -45.02 -16.04 22.49
CA PRO A 795 -43.98 -16.69 21.68
C PRO A 795 -42.90 -17.36 22.54
N ASN A 796 -42.32 -18.46 22.06
CA ASN A 796 -41.31 -19.23 22.77
C ASN A 796 -40.13 -18.37 23.27
N GLN A 797 -39.69 -17.41 22.47
CA GLN A 797 -38.59 -16.50 22.78
C GLN A 797 -38.90 -15.67 24.03
N ILE A 798 -40.11 -15.10 24.10
CA ILE A 798 -40.54 -14.30 25.24
C ILE A 798 -40.83 -15.19 26.45
N HIS A 799 -41.51 -16.32 26.23
CA HIS A 799 -41.84 -17.28 27.29
C HIS A 799 -40.58 -17.81 27.99
N THR A 800 -39.57 -18.23 27.21
CA THR A 800 -38.30 -18.77 27.72
C THR A 800 -37.57 -17.71 28.54
N TYR A 801 -37.48 -16.48 28.04
CA TYR A 801 -36.86 -15.37 28.74
C TYR A 801 -37.57 -15.06 30.06
N LEU A 802 -38.90 -14.93 30.04
CA LEU A 802 -39.69 -14.57 31.21
C LEU A 802 -39.64 -15.68 32.27
N SER A 803 -39.84 -16.94 31.87
CA SER A 803 -39.80 -18.10 32.76
C SER A 803 -38.44 -18.28 33.44
N THR A 804 -37.35 -18.01 32.71
CA THR A 804 -35.99 -18.16 33.27
C THR A 804 -35.68 -17.07 34.30
N ASN A 805 -35.99 -15.82 33.96
CA ASN A 805 -35.51 -14.65 34.70
C ASN A 805 -36.46 -14.12 35.78
N PHE A 806 -37.76 -14.45 35.70
CA PHE A 806 -38.78 -13.95 36.62
C PHE A 806 -39.42 -15.11 37.38
N LYS A 807 -39.24 -15.16 38.71
CA LYS A 807 -39.68 -16.27 39.55
C LYS A 807 -41.20 -16.49 39.49
N ASP A 808 -41.95 -15.40 39.38
CA ASP A 808 -43.40 -15.33 39.24
C ASP A 808 -43.92 -15.85 37.89
N MET A 809 -43.06 -15.98 36.88
CA MET A 809 -43.43 -16.39 35.52
C MET A 809 -43.09 -17.86 35.22
N ARG A 810 -42.55 -18.60 36.20
CA ARG A 810 -42.09 -20.00 36.02
C ARG A 810 -43.26 -20.97 35.93
N GLY A 811 -43.26 -21.83 34.92
CA GLY A 811 -44.24 -22.90 34.76
C GLY A 811 -45.63 -22.43 34.34
N LEU A 812 -45.80 -21.15 34.00
CA LEU A 812 -47.04 -20.62 33.44
C LEU A 812 -47.24 -21.11 32.00
N ALA A 813 -48.48 -21.43 31.65
CA ALA A 813 -48.85 -21.74 30.27
C ALA A 813 -48.72 -20.49 29.38
N LYS A 814 -48.57 -20.68 28.06
CA LYS A 814 -48.31 -19.57 27.12
C LYS A 814 -49.49 -18.60 26.96
N ASP A 815 -50.67 -19.03 27.34
CA ASP A 815 -51.93 -18.27 27.33
C ASP A 815 -52.27 -17.68 28.72
N ASP A 816 -51.43 -17.90 29.73
CA ASP A 816 -51.69 -17.40 31.08
C ASP A 816 -51.80 -15.86 31.10
N PRO A 817 -52.87 -15.27 31.66
CA PRO A 817 -53.08 -13.82 31.65
C PRO A 817 -51.94 -13.00 32.26
N ALA A 818 -51.27 -13.51 33.30
CA ALA A 818 -50.15 -12.82 33.95
C ALA A 818 -48.90 -12.84 33.05
N LEU A 819 -48.68 -13.96 32.35
CA LEU A 819 -47.60 -14.07 31.38
C LEU A 819 -47.84 -13.19 30.15
N VAL A 820 -49.06 -13.22 29.58
CA VAL A 820 -49.46 -12.39 28.44
C VAL A 820 -49.30 -10.90 28.77
N ALA A 821 -49.74 -10.46 29.96
CA ALA A 821 -49.60 -9.09 30.40
C ALA A 821 -48.12 -8.65 30.54
N LYS A 822 -47.24 -9.54 31.03
CA LYS A 822 -45.80 -9.28 31.19
C LYS A 822 -45.04 -9.33 29.86
N ALA A 823 -45.52 -10.14 28.92
CA ALA A 823 -44.96 -10.34 27.59
C ALA A 823 -45.34 -9.21 26.62
N LYS A 824 -46.49 -8.58 26.81
CA LYS A 824 -47.05 -7.54 25.93
C LYS A 824 -46.04 -6.41 25.69
N ASP A 825 -46.05 -5.89 24.46
CA ASP A 825 -45.21 -4.78 23.98
C ASP A 825 -43.70 -5.05 23.93
N ARG A 826 -43.27 -6.30 24.16
CA ARG A 826 -41.87 -6.72 23.96
C ARG A 826 -41.60 -7.05 22.50
N TRP A 827 -40.48 -6.55 22.02
CA TRP A 827 -39.87 -6.89 20.74
C TRP A 827 -38.99 -8.12 20.90
N TYR A 828 -38.97 -8.98 19.88
CA TYR A 828 -38.14 -10.18 19.84
C TYR A 828 -37.72 -10.52 18.41
N VAL A 829 -36.65 -11.31 18.29
CA VAL A 829 -36.13 -11.77 16.99
C VAL A 829 -37.08 -12.84 16.42
N PRO A 830 -37.55 -12.70 15.17
CA PRO A 830 -38.46 -13.66 14.54
C PRO A 830 -37.85 -15.07 14.44
N ASP A 831 -38.66 -16.10 14.66
CA ASP A 831 -38.28 -17.48 14.31
C ASP A 831 -38.14 -17.63 12.78
N PRO A 832 -37.36 -18.61 12.27
CA PRO A 832 -37.18 -18.83 10.83
C PRO A 832 -38.49 -18.89 10.02
N ASN A 833 -39.56 -19.45 10.62
CA ASN A 833 -40.88 -19.56 9.99
C ASN A 833 -41.61 -18.20 9.86
N LYS A 834 -41.42 -17.27 10.81
CA LYS A 834 -42.02 -15.92 10.77
C LYS A 834 -41.09 -14.90 10.11
N ALA A 835 -39.79 -15.20 10.02
CA ALA A 835 -38.78 -14.35 9.39
C ALA A 835 -39.05 -14.15 7.88
N GLY A 836 -39.50 -15.19 7.18
CA GLY A 836 -39.80 -15.10 5.74
C GLY A 836 -40.96 -14.15 5.41
N ASP A 837 -41.99 -14.09 6.25
CA ASP A 837 -43.12 -13.18 6.03
C ASP A 837 -42.78 -11.74 6.39
N LEU A 838 -42.00 -11.53 7.46
CA LEU A 838 -41.47 -10.22 7.81
C LEU A 838 -40.56 -9.67 6.71
N GLU A 839 -39.70 -10.52 6.15
CA GLU A 839 -38.80 -10.14 5.05
C GLU A 839 -39.58 -9.76 3.78
N LYS A 840 -40.68 -10.46 3.44
CA LYS A 840 -41.56 -10.06 2.33
C LYS A 840 -42.20 -8.69 2.56
N VAL A 841 -42.61 -8.40 3.80
CA VAL A 841 -43.19 -7.10 4.16
C VAL A 841 -42.13 -6.00 4.04
N ARG A 842 -40.93 -6.25 4.57
CA ARG A 842 -39.77 -5.36 4.47
C ARG A 842 -39.40 -5.09 3.01
N LEU A 843 -39.21 -6.14 2.20
CA LEU A 843 -38.87 -6.03 0.79
C LEU A 843 -39.91 -5.22 0.01
N ARG A 844 -41.21 -5.44 0.27
CA ARG A 844 -42.28 -4.63 -0.34
C ARG A 844 -42.19 -3.16 0.07
N ALA A 845 -41.83 -2.85 1.32
CA ALA A 845 -41.64 -1.48 1.77
C ALA A 845 -40.42 -0.83 1.08
N LEU A 846 -39.29 -1.55 1.01
CA LEU A 846 -38.07 -1.10 0.34
C LEU A 846 -38.30 -0.83 -1.16
N LEU A 847 -38.98 -1.74 -1.86
CA LEU A 847 -39.28 -1.56 -3.29
C LEU A 847 -40.25 -0.41 -3.54
N ARG A 848 -41.24 -0.19 -2.67
CA ARG A 848 -42.10 1.01 -2.76
C ARG A 848 -41.30 2.28 -2.61
N GLU A 849 -40.35 2.31 -1.68
CA GLU A 849 -39.45 3.45 -1.49
C GLU A 849 -38.55 3.65 -2.72
N PHE A 850 -38.02 2.58 -3.30
CA PHE A 850 -37.25 2.64 -4.54
C PHE A 850 -38.05 3.16 -5.74
N GLU A 851 -39.34 2.81 -5.86
CA GLU A 851 -40.22 3.39 -6.89
C GLU A 851 -40.41 4.91 -6.73
N VAL A 852 -40.36 5.43 -5.50
CA VAL A 852 -40.32 6.89 -5.27
C VAL A 852 -39.04 7.49 -5.87
N TYR A 853 -37.90 6.82 -5.72
CA TYR A 853 -36.64 7.26 -6.32
C TYR A 853 -36.66 7.22 -7.85
N LYS A 854 -37.33 6.22 -8.46
CA LYS A 854 -37.56 6.15 -9.91
C LYS A 854 -38.40 7.32 -10.42
N ALA A 855 -39.48 7.65 -9.71
CA ALA A 855 -40.39 8.74 -10.07
C ALA A 855 -39.79 10.14 -9.86
N GLU A 856 -38.80 10.27 -8.97
CA GLU A 856 -38.16 11.55 -8.66
C GLU A 856 -37.32 12.07 -9.86
N LYS A 857 -37.51 13.36 -10.17
CA LYS A 857 -36.83 14.05 -11.28
C LYS A 857 -35.63 14.86 -10.81
N LYS A 858 -35.55 15.19 -9.52
CA LYS A 858 -34.44 15.95 -8.92
C LYS A 858 -33.38 15.02 -8.33
N LYS A 859 -32.23 15.59 -7.98
CA LYS A 859 -31.20 14.88 -7.21
C LYS A 859 -31.72 14.49 -5.83
N ILE A 860 -31.52 13.23 -5.46
CA ILE A 860 -31.88 12.68 -4.15
C ILE A 860 -30.69 12.94 -3.22
N LYS A 861 -30.90 13.67 -2.11
CA LYS A 861 -29.78 14.10 -1.24
C LYS A 861 -29.38 13.05 -0.20
N GLN A 862 -30.35 12.35 0.37
CA GLN A 862 -30.16 11.35 1.43
C GLN A 862 -31.04 10.15 1.11
N PRO A 863 -30.65 9.31 0.13
CA PRO A 863 -31.35 8.06 -0.11
C PRO A 863 -31.14 7.09 1.07
N ARG A 864 -32.07 6.15 1.22
CA ARG A 864 -31.91 4.99 2.10
C ARG A 864 -31.14 3.90 1.36
N ALA A 865 -29.99 3.49 1.88
CA ALA A 865 -29.09 2.54 1.22
C ALA A 865 -29.76 1.17 0.99
N GLU A 866 -30.50 0.66 1.98
CA GLU A 866 -31.23 -0.62 1.87
C GLU A 866 -32.28 -0.62 0.75
N ALA A 867 -32.97 0.51 0.53
CA ALA A 867 -33.93 0.63 -0.56
C ALA A 867 -33.25 0.65 -1.93
N LEU A 868 -32.08 1.29 -2.04
CA LEU A 868 -31.25 1.24 -3.25
C LEU A 868 -30.75 -0.18 -3.52
N ARG A 869 -30.26 -0.91 -2.50
CA ARG A 869 -29.76 -2.29 -2.67
C ARG A 869 -30.87 -3.23 -3.15
N ALA A 870 -32.03 -3.18 -2.50
CA ALA A 870 -33.20 -3.96 -2.89
C ALA A 870 -33.68 -3.62 -4.32
N GLY A 871 -33.71 -2.32 -4.64
CA GLY A 871 -34.09 -1.84 -5.96
C GLY A 871 -33.12 -2.22 -7.07
N PHE A 872 -31.81 -2.09 -6.84
CA PHE A 872 -30.77 -2.45 -7.80
C PHE A 872 -30.75 -3.96 -8.05
N ASN A 873 -30.86 -4.77 -6.99
CA ASN A 873 -31.00 -6.21 -7.13
C ASN A 873 -32.27 -6.57 -7.95
N HIS A 874 -33.40 -5.92 -7.68
CA HIS A 874 -34.63 -6.16 -8.45
C HIS A 874 -34.50 -5.72 -9.92
N CYS A 875 -33.84 -4.61 -10.20
CA CYS A 875 -33.56 -4.16 -11.57
C CYS A 875 -32.65 -5.17 -12.28
N TRP A 876 -31.62 -5.66 -11.60
CA TRP A 876 -30.69 -6.67 -12.12
C TRP A 876 -31.39 -7.98 -12.47
N GLU A 877 -32.24 -8.50 -11.56
CA GLU A 877 -33.08 -9.69 -11.80
C GLU A 877 -33.97 -9.56 -13.04
N ASN A 878 -34.48 -8.34 -13.29
CA ASN A 878 -35.33 -8.04 -14.45
C ASN A 878 -34.55 -7.56 -15.68
N GLN A 879 -33.21 -7.55 -15.64
CA GLN A 879 -32.34 -7.02 -16.71
C GLN A 879 -32.61 -5.54 -17.06
N ASP A 880 -33.14 -4.76 -16.12
CA ASP A 880 -33.36 -3.32 -16.25
C ASP A 880 -32.10 -2.53 -15.83
N LEU A 881 -31.03 -2.69 -16.61
CA LEU A 881 -29.73 -2.08 -16.33
C LEU A 881 -29.75 -0.55 -16.42
N GLN A 882 -30.58 0.00 -17.31
CA GLN A 882 -30.70 1.44 -17.51
C GLN A 882 -31.24 2.14 -16.25
N THR A 883 -32.22 1.55 -15.56
CA THR A 883 -32.73 2.12 -14.31
C THR A 883 -31.64 2.20 -13.23
N ILE A 884 -30.72 1.23 -13.17
CA ILE A 884 -29.58 1.28 -12.24
C ILE A 884 -28.70 2.51 -12.53
N LEU A 885 -28.37 2.75 -13.80
CA LEU A 885 -27.57 3.90 -14.22
C LEU A 885 -28.29 5.24 -13.97
N ASP A 886 -29.57 5.31 -14.29
CA ASP A 886 -30.38 6.52 -14.14
C ASP A 886 -30.55 6.93 -12.67
N ILE A 887 -30.74 5.96 -11.77
CA ILE A 887 -30.80 6.23 -10.32
C ILE A 887 -29.43 6.63 -9.79
N SER A 888 -28.36 5.94 -10.19
CA SER A 888 -26.98 6.26 -9.81
C SER A 888 -26.60 7.70 -10.18
N ALA A 889 -27.09 8.22 -11.31
CA ALA A 889 -26.88 9.62 -11.71
C ALA A 889 -27.65 10.65 -10.84
N LYS A 890 -28.70 10.23 -10.12
CA LYS A 890 -29.55 11.10 -9.28
C LYS A 890 -29.11 11.16 -7.81
N ILE A 891 -28.38 10.18 -7.31
CA ILE A 891 -27.91 10.11 -5.92
C ILE A 891 -26.53 10.77 -5.77
N PRO A 892 -26.07 11.09 -4.53
CA PRO A 892 -24.73 11.58 -4.31
C PRO A 892 -23.71 10.47 -4.61
N ALA A 893 -22.64 10.78 -5.36
CA ALA A 893 -21.61 9.79 -5.70
C ALA A 893 -21.02 9.08 -4.47
N ALA A 894 -20.93 9.78 -3.33
CA ALA A 894 -20.49 9.19 -2.07
C ALA A 894 -21.37 8.02 -1.61
N VAL A 895 -22.70 8.05 -1.83
CA VAL A 895 -23.58 6.92 -1.46
C VAL A 895 -23.25 5.67 -2.28
N LEU A 896 -22.98 5.84 -3.57
CA LEU A 896 -22.59 4.74 -4.45
C LEU A 896 -21.18 4.21 -4.09
N GLN A 897 -20.22 5.11 -3.90
CA GLN A 897 -18.82 4.76 -3.63
C GLN A 897 -18.57 4.23 -2.20
N GLU A 898 -19.42 4.59 -1.23
CA GLU A 898 -19.35 4.11 0.15
C GLU A 898 -20.08 2.76 0.36
N ASP A 899 -20.71 2.21 -0.70
CA ASP A 899 -21.45 0.94 -0.66
C ASP A 899 -20.97 -0.04 -1.74
N GLU A 900 -20.24 -1.08 -1.33
CA GLU A 900 -19.65 -2.07 -2.23
C GLU A 900 -20.68 -2.75 -3.14
N LYS A 901 -21.89 -3.04 -2.63
CA LYS A 901 -22.93 -3.74 -3.39
C LYS A 901 -23.54 -2.83 -4.46
N LEU A 902 -23.85 -1.59 -4.09
CA LEU A 902 -24.39 -0.62 -5.06
C LEU A 902 -23.38 -0.34 -6.17
N LEU A 903 -22.10 -0.19 -5.81
CA LEU A 903 -21.01 0.03 -6.76
C LEU A 903 -20.87 -1.16 -7.72
N MET A 904 -20.86 -2.39 -7.21
CA MET A 904 -20.83 -3.62 -8.02
C MET A 904 -21.98 -3.67 -9.05
N PHE A 905 -23.22 -3.41 -8.62
CA PHE A 905 -24.37 -3.38 -9.54
C PHE A 905 -24.22 -2.32 -10.61
N TYR A 906 -23.79 -1.11 -10.24
CA TYR A 906 -23.57 -0.02 -11.18
C TYR A 906 -22.51 -0.37 -12.22
N ASP A 907 -21.37 -0.92 -11.80
CA ASP A 907 -20.26 -1.23 -12.70
C ASP A 907 -20.59 -2.34 -13.69
N ASN A 908 -21.28 -3.38 -13.21
CA ASN A 908 -21.76 -4.43 -14.10
C ASN A 908 -22.82 -3.88 -15.07
N ALA A 909 -23.70 -3.00 -14.63
CA ALA A 909 -24.66 -2.32 -15.50
C ALA A 909 -23.94 -1.47 -16.57
N VAL A 910 -22.92 -0.69 -16.19
CA VAL A 910 -22.10 0.09 -17.14
C VAL A 910 -21.42 -0.83 -18.15
N THR A 911 -20.77 -1.90 -17.67
CA THR A 911 -20.04 -2.85 -18.53
C THR A 911 -20.96 -3.53 -19.55
N LEU A 912 -22.18 -3.89 -19.15
CA LEU A 912 -23.15 -4.57 -20.03
C LEU A 912 -23.95 -3.63 -20.93
N THR A 913 -24.00 -2.33 -20.63
CA THR A 913 -24.71 -1.32 -21.45
C THR A 913 -23.77 -0.52 -22.35
N SER A 914 -22.48 -0.46 -22.01
CA SER A 914 -21.44 0.07 -22.90
C SER A 914 -21.14 -0.96 -23.99
N ASN A 915 -21.90 -0.89 -25.09
CA ASN A 915 -21.55 -1.59 -26.32
C ASN A 915 -20.15 -1.14 -26.75
N THR A 916 -19.18 -2.06 -26.70
CA THR A 916 -17.98 -2.01 -27.54
C THR A 916 -18.41 -2.26 -28.98
N ASP A 917 -18.90 -1.21 -29.65
CA ASP A 917 -19.13 -1.21 -31.10
C ASP A 917 -18.85 0.16 -31.75
N ASP A 918 -18.15 1.08 -31.05
CA ASP A 918 -17.67 2.32 -31.66
C ASP A 918 -16.14 2.44 -31.56
N ASP A 919 -15.53 2.65 -32.74
CA ASP A 919 -14.16 3.08 -33.06
C ASP A 919 -13.07 2.00 -33.24
N TRP A 920 -13.31 1.08 -34.18
CA TRP A 920 -12.30 0.70 -35.18
C TRP A 920 -12.81 1.05 -36.58
N ASP A 921 -12.59 2.30 -36.99
CA ASP A 921 -12.41 2.72 -38.38
C ASP A 921 -11.30 3.78 -38.47
#